data_AF-A0AAE9EWP3-F1
#
_entry.id   AF-A0AAE9EWP3-F1
#
_cell.length_a   1.000
_cell.length_b   1.000
_cell.length_c   1.000
_cell.angle_alpha   90.00
_cell.angle_beta   90.00
_cell.angle_gamma   90.00
#
_symmetry.space_group_name_H-M   'P 1'
#
loop_
_entity.id
_entity.type
_entity.pdbx_description
1 polymer ?
#
loop_
_entity_poly.entity_id
_entity_poly.type
_entity_poly.pdbx_seq_one_letter_code
_entity_poly.pdbx_strand_id
1 'polypeptide(L)'
;MSNQCGESSTRLQNTRKRKRLGHDAIMSSRGGEQSDAIDPTRTYSSITHWLVVAHDNGRITIHSLPDLELVYQIGRFSNVPELLVDMTVEEEEKEKKAKQTAAQEKEKETEKKKDDAKNEEDQVNSEMKKLCEKVVEAQIVGMGINQAHPVLIAIIDEEVVLYEMFASYNPQPGHLGVAFRKLPHFIGLRTSPYVNIDGKRAPFEMEMEHGKRYTLIHPFERISSINNGVMIGGAVPTLLVYGAWGGMQTHQMTIDGSIKAFTPFNNENVLHGFVYMTQQKSELRIARMHPDFDYDMPYPVKKIEVGKTVHNVRYLMNSDIYAVVSSVPKPSNKIWVVMNDDKQEEIHEKDENFVLPAPPKYTLNLFSSQDWAAVPNTEFEFEDMEAVTAMEDVPLKSESRYGGLDTYLALATVNNYGEEVLVRGRIILCEVIEVVPEPGQPTSNRKIKVLYDKEQKGPVTGLCAINGLLLSGMGQKVFIWQFKDNDLMGISFLDMHYYVYQLHSIRTIALALDARESMSLIRFQEENKAMSIASRDDRKCAQAPMASEFLVDGMHIGFLLSDEHGNITLFSYSPEAPESNGGERLTVKAAINIGTNINAFLRVKGHTSLLDISSPEERENIEQRMNTIFGSLDGSFGYIRPLTEKSYRRLHFLQTFIGSVTPQIAGLHIKGARSSKPSQPIVNGRNARNLIDGDVVEQYLHLSVYDKTDLARRLGVGRYHILDDLMQLRRMAYYY
;
A
#
# COMPACT_ATOMS: atom_id res chain seq x y z
N MET A 1 25.36 37.92 -56.54
CA MET A 1 26.60 37.83 -55.74
C MET A 1 26.26 38.12 -54.29
N SER A 2 26.79 37.27 -53.40
CA SER A 2 27.11 37.50 -51.97
C SER A 2 26.02 37.90 -50.95
N ASN A 3 25.79 36.95 -50.05
CA ASN A 3 25.31 37.05 -48.67
C ASN A 3 25.94 38.19 -47.84
N GLN A 4 25.20 38.68 -46.83
CA GLN A 4 25.58 38.57 -45.41
C GLN A 4 24.42 38.86 -44.44
N CYS A 5 24.40 38.07 -43.36
CA CYS A 5 23.45 38.03 -42.24
C CYS A 5 23.49 39.27 -41.32
N GLY A 6 22.39 39.45 -40.56
CA GLY A 6 22.35 40.20 -39.31
C GLY A 6 20.95 40.15 -38.68
N GLU A 7 20.86 39.62 -37.45
CA GLU A 7 19.68 39.14 -36.73
C GLU A 7 18.62 40.21 -36.39
N SER A 8 17.34 39.81 -36.36
CA SER A 8 16.32 40.50 -35.56
C SER A 8 15.35 39.51 -34.90
N SER A 9 15.20 39.65 -33.59
CA SER A 9 14.33 38.86 -32.73
C SER A 9 12.85 39.09 -33.08
N THR A 10 12.09 38.00 -33.29
CA THR A 10 10.63 38.06 -33.27
C THR A 10 10.10 37.13 -32.18
N ARG A 11 9.60 37.75 -31.11
CA ARG A 11 8.76 37.11 -30.08
C ARG A 11 7.51 36.55 -30.76
N LEU A 12 7.40 35.24 -30.87
CA LEU A 12 6.15 34.56 -31.22
C LEU A 12 5.24 34.55 -29.98
N GLN A 13 4.18 35.35 -30.02
CA GLN A 13 3.10 35.33 -29.06
C GLN A 13 2.34 33.99 -29.16
N ASN A 14 2.57 33.10 -28.20
CA ASN A 14 1.71 31.95 -27.95
C ASN A 14 0.37 32.43 -27.39
N THR A 15 -0.64 32.55 -28.25
CA THR A 15 -2.05 32.68 -27.83
C THR A 15 -2.88 31.56 -28.44
N ARG A 16 -2.82 30.35 -27.84
CA ARG A 16 -3.80 29.30 -28.09
C ARG A 16 -5.14 29.66 -27.44
N LYS A 17 -5.93 30.51 -28.10
CA LYS A 17 -7.38 30.58 -27.85
C LYS A 17 -8.02 29.31 -28.40
N ARG A 18 -8.30 28.33 -27.52
CA ARG A 18 -9.06 27.11 -27.83
C ARG A 18 -10.50 27.50 -28.22
N LYS A 19 -10.84 27.40 -29.51
CA LYS A 19 -12.24 27.48 -30.00
C LYS A 19 -12.98 26.23 -29.54
N ARG A 20 -14.10 26.41 -28.81
CA ARG A 20 -15.13 25.38 -28.59
C ARG A 20 -15.88 25.14 -29.90
N LEU A 21 -15.77 23.95 -30.49
CA LEU A 21 -16.66 23.44 -31.53
C LEU A 21 -16.76 21.91 -31.39
N GLY A 22 -18.00 21.39 -31.31
CA GLY A 22 -18.33 19.96 -31.48
C GLY A 22 -19.12 19.36 -30.31
N HIS A 23 -20.35 18.92 -30.56
CA HIS A 23 -21.39 18.56 -29.59
C HIS A 23 -21.34 17.10 -29.09
N ASP A 24 -20.25 16.35 -29.32
CA ASP A 24 -20.19 14.89 -29.11
C ASP A 24 -19.08 14.45 -28.15
N ALA A 25 -19.06 15.00 -26.93
CA ALA A 25 -18.24 14.43 -25.85
C ALA A 25 -19.13 13.50 -25.02
N ILE A 26 -18.77 12.21 -24.92
CA ILE A 26 -19.33 11.36 -23.86
C ILE A 26 -18.81 11.96 -22.54
N MET A 27 -19.71 12.63 -21.82
CA MET A 27 -19.44 13.14 -20.49
C MET A 27 -19.10 11.95 -19.60
N SER A 28 -17.85 11.85 -19.15
CA SER A 28 -17.56 11.20 -17.87
C SER A 28 -18.54 11.76 -16.84
N SER A 29 -19.22 10.88 -16.10
CA SER A 29 -20.13 11.26 -15.01
C SER A 29 -19.41 12.03 -13.88
N ARG A 30 -18.09 12.16 -13.94
CA ARG A 30 -17.26 12.97 -13.04
C ARG A 30 -16.43 13.98 -13.84
N GLY A 31 -16.98 15.18 -14.02
CA GLY A 31 -16.24 16.45 -14.15
C GLY A 31 -14.98 16.48 -15.02
N GLY A 32 -15.17 16.48 -16.34
CA GLY A 32 -14.42 17.19 -17.39
C GLY A 32 -12.92 17.52 -17.29
N GLU A 33 -12.10 16.73 -18.00
CA GLU A 33 -11.13 17.19 -19.00
C GLU A 33 -11.21 16.27 -20.25
N GLN A 34 -10.88 16.77 -21.44
CA GLN A 34 -10.94 15.98 -22.68
C GLN A 34 -9.86 14.89 -22.66
N SER A 35 -10.28 13.63 -22.74
CA SER A 35 -9.38 12.50 -23.01
C SER A 35 -8.67 12.73 -24.35
N ASP A 36 -7.38 12.41 -24.38
CA ASP A 36 -6.55 12.26 -25.58
C ASP A 36 -6.87 10.98 -26.36
N ALA A 37 -7.79 10.13 -25.85
CA ALA A 37 -8.29 8.96 -26.54
C ALA A 37 -8.99 9.37 -27.84
N ILE A 38 -8.34 9.08 -28.94
CA ILE A 38 -8.87 9.23 -30.29
C ILE A 38 -10.03 8.22 -30.45
N ASP A 39 -11.19 8.68 -30.94
CA ASP A 39 -12.27 7.79 -31.34
C ASP A 39 -11.82 6.97 -32.56
N PRO A 40 -11.71 5.63 -32.44
CA PRO A 40 -11.26 4.78 -33.54
C PRO A 40 -12.18 4.87 -34.75
N THR A 41 -13.47 5.08 -34.52
CA THR A 41 -14.48 5.06 -35.58
C THR A 41 -14.49 6.32 -36.43
N ARG A 42 -13.93 7.43 -35.92
CA ARG A 42 -13.87 8.72 -36.63
C ARG A 42 -12.53 8.99 -37.32
N THR A 43 -11.47 8.26 -36.99
CA THR A 43 -10.09 8.64 -37.36
C THR A 43 -9.35 7.62 -38.22
N TYR A 44 -9.68 6.33 -38.14
CA TYR A 44 -8.97 5.31 -38.92
C TYR A 44 -9.59 5.13 -40.31
N SER A 45 -8.83 5.45 -41.36
CA SER A 45 -9.20 5.18 -42.76
C SER A 45 -9.03 3.70 -43.15
N SER A 46 -8.34 2.89 -42.34
CA SER A 46 -8.09 1.46 -42.60
C SER A 46 -7.61 0.72 -41.34
N ILE A 47 -8.10 -0.50 -41.12
CA ILE A 47 -7.61 -1.43 -40.09
C ILE A 47 -6.35 -2.13 -40.62
N THR A 48 -5.29 -2.20 -39.80
CA THR A 48 -4.04 -2.94 -40.11
C THR A 48 -3.93 -4.17 -39.22
N HIS A 49 -3.30 -5.23 -39.74
CA HIS A 49 -3.13 -6.50 -39.03
C HIS A 49 -1.64 -6.80 -38.92
N TRP A 50 -1.23 -7.35 -37.78
CA TRP A 50 0.17 -7.58 -37.44
C TRP A 50 0.33 -8.97 -36.82
N LEU A 51 1.44 -9.64 -37.12
CA LEU A 51 1.80 -10.94 -36.54
C LEU A 51 3.04 -10.79 -35.66
N VAL A 52 2.91 -11.09 -34.37
CA VAL A 52 4.03 -11.13 -33.43
C VAL A 52 4.51 -12.57 -33.28
N VAL A 53 5.81 -12.80 -33.47
CA VAL A 53 6.44 -14.13 -33.38
C VAL A 53 7.60 -14.07 -32.39
N ALA A 54 7.55 -14.92 -31.38
CA ALA A 54 8.66 -15.13 -30.45
C ALA A 54 9.48 -16.37 -30.88
N HIS A 55 10.79 -16.22 -30.93
CA HIS A 55 11.72 -17.26 -31.37
C HIS A 55 12.40 -17.92 -30.16
N ASP A 56 12.79 -19.19 -30.29
CA ASP A 56 13.49 -19.94 -29.23
C ASP A 56 14.85 -19.32 -28.82
N ASN A 57 15.41 -18.46 -29.67
CA ASN A 57 16.64 -17.73 -29.38
C ASN A 57 16.43 -16.43 -28.58
N GLY A 58 15.21 -16.18 -28.10
CA GLY A 58 14.86 -15.00 -27.30
C GLY A 58 14.54 -13.74 -28.11
N ARG A 59 14.41 -13.84 -29.43
CA ARG A 59 14.01 -12.71 -30.30
C ARG A 59 12.48 -12.62 -30.41
N ILE A 60 11.99 -11.40 -30.60
CA ILE A 60 10.60 -11.15 -31.02
C ILE A 60 10.62 -10.41 -32.36
N THR A 61 9.83 -10.86 -33.32
CA THR A 61 9.70 -10.23 -34.65
C THR A 61 8.24 -9.90 -34.92
N ILE A 62 7.99 -8.73 -35.51
CA ILE A 62 6.66 -8.27 -35.92
C ILE A 62 6.62 -8.23 -37.44
N HIS A 63 5.59 -8.86 -38.02
CA HIS A 63 5.37 -8.88 -39.46
C HIS A 63 4.06 -8.18 -39.82
N SER A 64 4.03 -7.50 -40.96
CA SER A 64 2.80 -6.97 -41.53
C SER A 64 1.92 -8.11 -42.06
N LEU A 65 0.60 -7.97 -41.96
CA LEU A 65 -0.35 -8.86 -42.63
C LEU A 65 -1.18 -8.06 -43.64
N PRO A 66 -1.41 -8.62 -44.85
CA PRO A 66 -1.17 -10.02 -45.24
C PRO A 66 0.23 -10.33 -45.80
N ASP A 67 1.07 -9.32 -46.05
CA ASP A 67 2.30 -9.48 -46.85
C ASP A 67 3.42 -10.29 -46.16
N LEU A 68 3.31 -10.51 -44.84
CA LEU A 68 4.29 -11.20 -43.99
C LEU A 68 5.70 -10.58 -44.06
N GLU A 69 5.79 -9.29 -44.36
CA GLU A 69 7.05 -8.55 -44.36
C GLU A 69 7.49 -8.27 -42.92
N LEU A 70 8.77 -8.48 -42.63
CA LEU A 70 9.35 -8.11 -41.34
C LEU A 70 9.39 -6.58 -41.22
N VAL A 71 8.73 -6.03 -40.22
CA VAL A 71 8.61 -4.57 -40.01
C VAL A 71 9.20 -4.10 -38.68
N TYR A 72 9.56 -5.03 -37.78
CA TYR A 72 10.18 -4.73 -36.51
C TYR A 72 10.84 -5.98 -35.93
N GLN A 73 12.04 -5.84 -35.35
CA GLN A 73 12.77 -6.95 -34.74
C GLN A 73 13.38 -6.54 -33.40
N ILE A 74 13.11 -7.34 -32.37
CA ILE A 74 13.67 -7.20 -31.03
C ILE A 74 14.67 -8.33 -30.79
N GLY A 75 15.92 -7.96 -30.51
CA GLY A 75 17.03 -8.89 -30.33
C GLY A 75 17.04 -9.64 -29.00
N ARG A 76 17.49 -8.94 -27.96
CA ARG A 76 17.78 -9.52 -26.63
C ARG A 76 16.59 -9.34 -25.70
N PHE A 77 15.41 -9.80 -26.10
CA PHE A 77 14.20 -9.59 -25.31
C PHE A 77 14.28 -10.29 -23.95
N SER A 78 14.91 -11.46 -23.88
CA SER A 78 15.13 -12.22 -22.63
C SER A 78 15.97 -11.48 -21.58
N ASN A 79 16.71 -10.44 -21.96
CA ASN A 79 17.41 -9.58 -20.99
C ASN A 79 16.49 -8.57 -20.31
N VAL A 80 15.25 -8.44 -20.78
CA VAL A 80 14.23 -7.54 -20.25
C VAL A 80 14.74 -6.09 -20.12
N PRO A 81 15.25 -5.49 -21.22
CA PRO A 81 15.80 -4.14 -21.19
C PRO A 81 14.71 -3.10 -20.89
N GLU A 82 15.08 -1.91 -20.46
CA GLU A 82 14.12 -0.83 -20.13
C GLU A 82 13.41 -0.26 -21.37
N LEU A 83 14.13 -0.20 -22.50
CA LEU A 83 13.63 0.28 -23.78
C LEU A 83 13.85 -0.78 -24.86
N LEU A 84 12.80 -1.10 -25.62
CA LEU A 84 12.88 -1.94 -26.82
C LEU A 84 12.80 -1.05 -28.05
N VAL A 85 13.88 -1.07 -28.82
CA VAL A 85 13.97 -0.42 -30.13
C VAL A 85 14.14 -1.48 -31.21
N ASP A 86 13.82 -1.10 -32.42
CA ASP A 86 14.01 -1.93 -33.59
C ASP A 86 15.49 -2.23 -33.81
N MET A 87 15.81 -3.50 -34.04
CA MET A 87 17.17 -3.93 -34.30
C MET A 87 17.61 -3.43 -35.67
N THR A 88 18.75 -2.74 -35.69
CA THR A 88 19.38 -2.33 -36.95
C THR A 88 20.09 -3.48 -37.64
N VAL A 89 20.22 -3.41 -38.96
CA VAL A 89 20.98 -4.39 -39.76
C VAL A 89 22.41 -4.56 -39.24
N GLU A 90 23.05 -3.46 -38.82
CA GLU A 90 24.39 -3.48 -38.23
C GLU A 90 24.46 -4.23 -36.90
N GLU A 91 23.46 -4.04 -36.03
CA GLU A 91 23.37 -4.76 -34.76
C GLU A 91 23.11 -6.24 -34.97
N GLU A 92 22.30 -6.58 -35.97
CA GLU A 92 22.07 -7.96 -36.35
C GLU A 92 23.36 -8.64 -36.83
N GLU A 93 24.16 -7.96 -37.66
CA GLU A 93 25.46 -8.46 -38.09
C GLU A 93 26.45 -8.59 -36.93
N LYS A 94 26.49 -7.60 -36.02
CA LYS A 94 27.33 -7.66 -34.81
C LYS A 94 26.94 -8.84 -33.93
N GLU A 95 25.64 -9.10 -33.76
CA GLU A 95 25.17 -10.25 -32.98
C GLU A 95 25.51 -11.58 -33.66
N LYS A 96 25.38 -11.67 -35.00
CA LYS A 96 25.80 -12.84 -35.79
C LYS A 96 27.30 -13.11 -35.63
N LYS A 97 28.14 -12.08 -35.75
CA LYS A 97 29.59 -12.17 -35.55
C LYS A 97 29.93 -12.61 -34.12
N ALA A 98 29.31 -12.00 -33.10
CA ALA A 98 29.54 -12.36 -31.69
C ALA A 98 29.15 -13.81 -31.38
N LYS A 99 28.04 -14.31 -31.94
CA LYS A 99 27.63 -15.71 -31.80
C LYS A 99 28.61 -16.67 -32.48
N GLN A 100 29.15 -16.32 -33.65
CA GLN A 100 30.18 -17.11 -34.33
C GLN A 100 31.48 -17.16 -33.52
N THR A 101 31.92 -16.04 -32.93
CA THR A 101 33.11 -16.00 -32.08
C THR A 101 32.90 -16.82 -30.80
N ALA A 102 31.75 -16.69 -30.14
CA ALA A 102 31.42 -17.47 -28.94
C ALA A 102 31.28 -18.97 -29.22
N ALA A 103 30.79 -19.36 -30.41
CA ALA A 103 30.76 -20.75 -30.85
C ALA A 103 32.18 -21.30 -31.08
N GLN A 104 33.05 -20.52 -31.71
CA GLN A 104 34.47 -20.88 -31.92
C GLN A 104 35.26 -20.96 -30.61
N GLU A 105 34.98 -20.10 -29.63
CA GLU A 105 35.59 -20.16 -28.29
C GLU A 105 35.12 -21.37 -27.50
N LYS A 106 33.81 -21.71 -27.57
CA LYS A 106 33.28 -22.94 -26.99
C LYS A 106 33.88 -24.19 -27.65
N GLU A 107 34.03 -24.23 -28.97
CA GLU A 107 34.69 -25.34 -29.66
C GLU A 107 36.15 -25.51 -29.19
N LYS A 108 36.90 -24.41 -28.99
CA LYS A 108 38.27 -24.44 -28.45
C LYS A 108 38.35 -24.86 -26.97
N GLU A 109 37.36 -24.52 -26.15
CA GLU A 109 37.26 -25.04 -24.77
C GLU A 109 36.86 -26.53 -24.74
N THR A 110 36.03 -26.97 -25.69
CA THR A 110 35.59 -28.37 -25.80
C THR A 110 36.73 -29.28 -26.28
N GLU A 111 37.65 -28.78 -27.12
CA GLU A 111 38.86 -29.51 -27.51
C GLU A 111 39.91 -29.66 -26.39
N LYS A 112 39.88 -28.80 -25.35
CA LYS A 112 40.76 -28.91 -24.17
C LYS A 112 40.21 -29.76 -23.02
N LYS A 113 38.94 -30.21 -23.09
CA LYS A 113 38.27 -31.06 -22.10
C LYS A 113 37.84 -32.42 -22.68
N LYS A 114 38.68 -33.05 -23.49
CA LYS A 114 38.57 -34.49 -23.81
C LYS A 114 39.40 -35.28 -22.79
N ASP A 115 38.87 -35.38 -21.58
CA ASP A 115 39.15 -36.43 -20.58
C ASP A 115 38.49 -35.99 -19.27
N ASP A 116 37.17 -36.13 -19.23
CA ASP A 116 36.37 -36.47 -18.04
C ASP A 116 34.88 -36.45 -18.43
N ALA A 117 34.38 -37.62 -18.77
CA ALA A 117 32.95 -37.86 -18.87
C ALA A 117 32.36 -37.86 -17.44
N LYS A 118 31.89 -36.71 -16.98
CA LYS A 118 30.91 -36.55 -15.89
C LYS A 118 30.57 -35.07 -15.72
N ASN A 119 29.30 -34.74 -15.95
CA ASN A 119 28.48 -33.93 -15.04
C ASN A 119 27.09 -33.76 -15.67
N GLU A 120 26.15 -34.63 -15.29
CA GLU A 120 24.72 -34.43 -15.55
C GLU A 120 24.27 -33.03 -15.05
N GLU A 121 24.92 -32.51 -14.00
CA GLU A 121 24.68 -31.16 -13.47
C GLU A 121 24.98 -30.03 -14.47
N ASP A 122 26.02 -30.13 -15.30
CA ASP A 122 26.37 -29.10 -16.28
C ASP A 122 25.35 -29.07 -17.44
N GLN A 123 24.81 -30.24 -17.79
CA GLN A 123 23.77 -30.38 -18.80
C GLN A 123 22.42 -29.82 -18.31
N VAL A 124 22.02 -30.15 -17.09
CA VAL A 124 20.80 -29.61 -16.45
C VAL A 124 20.87 -28.09 -16.32
N ASN A 125 22.04 -27.54 -15.94
CA ASN A 125 22.23 -26.09 -15.81
C ASN A 125 22.14 -25.37 -17.18
N SER A 126 22.66 -25.99 -18.24
CA SER A 126 22.53 -25.50 -19.62
C SER A 126 21.08 -25.50 -20.12
N GLU A 127 20.32 -26.55 -19.82
CA GLU A 127 18.89 -26.65 -20.15
C GLU A 127 18.05 -25.64 -19.38
N MET A 128 18.30 -25.48 -18.08
CA MET A 128 17.66 -24.45 -17.25
C MET A 128 17.93 -23.05 -17.79
N LYS A 129 19.16 -22.76 -18.21
CA LYS A 129 19.50 -21.47 -18.81
C LYS A 129 18.71 -21.20 -20.10
N LYS A 130 18.57 -22.20 -20.98
CA LYS A 130 17.76 -22.08 -22.20
C LYS A 130 16.28 -21.81 -21.87
N LEU A 131 15.74 -22.44 -20.83
CA LEU A 131 14.37 -22.21 -20.39
C LEU A 131 14.15 -20.81 -19.82
N CYS A 132 15.12 -20.26 -19.08
CA CYS A 132 15.06 -18.88 -18.60
C CYS A 132 15.04 -17.86 -19.74
N GLU A 133 15.70 -18.15 -20.86
CA GLU A 133 15.77 -17.25 -22.01
C GLU A 133 14.57 -17.39 -22.96
N LYS A 134 13.75 -18.43 -22.80
CA LYS A 134 12.63 -18.73 -23.68
C LYS A 134 11.42 -17.86 -23.34
N VAL A 135 10.90 -17.16 -24.35
CA VAL A 135 9.59 -16.50 -24.27
C VAL A 135 8.52 -17.58 -24.32
N VAL A 136 7.71 -17.65 -23.27
CA VAL A 136 6.68 -18.68 -23.10
C VAL A 136 5.42 -18.31 -23.87
N GLU A 137 5.01 -17.05 -23.75
CA GLU A 137 3.84 -16.45 -24.37
C GLU A 137 4.11 -14.96 -24.57
N ALA A 138 3.63 -14.37 -25.66
CA ALA A 138 3.70 -12.93 -25.90
C ALA A 138 2.50 -12.45 -26.73
N GLN A 139 1.88 -11.35 -26.31
CA GLN A 139 0.74 -10.74 -26.98
C GLN A 139 0.83 -9.21 -26.90
N ILE A 140 0.36 -8.51 -27.94
CA ILE A 140 0.14 -7.06 -27.89
C ILE A 140 -1.35 -6.82 -27.73
N VAL A 141 -1.75 -6.19 -26.64
CA VAL A 141 -3.15 -5.95 -26.32
C VAL A 141 -3.40 -4.45 -26.26
N GLY A 142 -4.43 -3.99 -26.97
CA GLY A 142 -4.91 -2.62 -26.89
C GLY A 142 -5.60 -2.37 -25.54
N MET A 143 -5.03 -1.51 -24.71
CA MET A 143 -5.53 -1.22 -23.37
C MET A 143 -5.99 0.24 -23.24
N GLY A 144 -6.72 0.52 -22.17
CA GLY A 144 -7.24 1.86 -21.88
C GLY A 144 -8.50 2.21 -22.67
N ILE A 145 -8.89 3.48 -22.57
CA ILE A 145 -10.04 4.02 -23.31
C ILE A 145 -9.76 3.88 -24.81
N ASN A 146 -10.72 3.30 -25.54
CA ASN A 146 -10.62 3.07 -26.98
C ASN A 146 -9.38 2.27 -27.43
N GLN A 147 -8.78 1.46 -26.54
CA GLN A 147 -7.57 0.68 -26.84
C GLN A 147 -6.37 1.57 -27.23
N ALA A 148 -6.34 2.82 -26.77
CA ALA A 148 -5.34 3.82 -27.15
C ALA A 148 -3.92 3.53 -26.63
N HIS A 149 -3.76 2.62 -25.67
CA HIS A 149 -2.47 2.23 -25.11
C HIS A 149 -2.17 0.76 -25.40
N PRO A 150 -1.54 0.43 -26.54
CA PRO A 150 -1.12 -0.94 -26.83
C PRO A 150 0.04 -1.34 -25.91
N VAL A 151 -0.11 -2.50 -25.25
CA VAL A 151 0.88 -3.04 -24.31
C VAL A 151 1.34 -4.40 -24.81
N LEU A 152 2.66 -4.56 -24.99
CA LEU A 152 3.29 -5.86 -25.19
C LEU A 152 3.42 -6.56 -23.83
N ILE A 153 2.71 -7.67 -23.68
CA ILE A 153 2.70 -8.53 -22.51
C ILE A 153 3.43 -9.81 -22.88
N ALA A 154 4.47 -10.18 -22.15
CA ALA A 154 5.20 -11.42 -22.40
C ALA A 154 5.57 -12.14 -21.10
N ILE A 155 5.70 -13.46 -21.19
CA ILE A 155 6.09 -14.33 -20.07
C ILE A 155 7.49 -14.90 -20.35
N ILE A 156 8.44 -14.63 -19.45
CA ILE A 156 9.82 -15.12 -19.51
C ILE A 156 10.26 -15.46 -18.08
N ASP A 157 10.98 -16.56 -17.87
CA ASP A 157 11.51 -16.97 -16.55
C ASP A 157 10.45 -16.97 -15.42
N GLU A 158 9.20 -17.35 -15.75
CA GLU A 158 8.04 -17.35 -14.82
C GLU A 158 7.65 -15.95 -14.29
N GLU A 159 8.11 -14.90 -14.97
CA GLU A 159 7.76 -13.50 -14.72
C GLU A 159 6.94 -12.96 -15.91
N VAL A 160 5.93 -12.15 -15.62
CA VAL A 160 5.25 -11.34 -16.65
C VAL A 160 5.95 -10.00 -16.79
N VAL A 161 6.31 -9.66 -18.02
CA VAL A 161 6.88 -8.37 -18.38
C VAL A 161 5.90 -7.59 -19.24
N LEU A 162 5.74 -6.31 -18.92
CA LEU A 162 4.84 -5.39 -19.61
C LEU A 162 5.65 -4.27 -20.25
N TYR A 163 5.37 -3.97 -21.52
CA TYR A 163 5.91 -2.80 -22.20
C TYR A 163 4.82 -1.98 -22.88
N GLU A 164 4.78 -0.69 -22.60
CA GLU A 164 3.90 0.25 -23.28
C GLU A 164 4.51 0.66 -24.63
N MET A 165 3.73 0.53 -25.70
CA MET A 165 4.10 0.95 -27.04
C MET A 165 3.85 2.45 -27.21
N PHE A 166 4.84 3.18 -27.75
CA PHE A 166 4.72 4.60 -28.05
C PHE A 166 5.32 4.93 -29.42
N ALA A 167 4.84 6.02 -30.03
CA ALA A 167 5.35 6.49 -31.32
C ALA A 167 6.80 6.98 -31.19
N SER A 168 7.69 6.47 -32.04
CA SER A 168 9.10 6.83 -32.06
C SER A 168 9.61 6.85 -33.48
N TYR A 169 10.50 7.78 -33.82
CA TYR A 169 11.08 7.80 -35.15
C TYR A 169 11.94 6.54 -35.38
N ASN A 170 11.65 5.80 -36.45
CA ASN A 170 12.48 4.67 -36.90
C ASN A 170 13.24 5.07 -38.18
N PRO A 171 14.58 5.03 -38.18
CA PRO A 171 15.37 5.37 -39.36
C PRO A 171 15.30 4.32 -40.47
N GLN A 172 14.81 3.11 -40.20
CA GLN A 172 14.75 2.03 -41.19
C GLN A 172 13.51 2.18 -42.09
N PRO A 173 13.69 2.25 -43.43
CA PRO A 173 12.55 2.39 -44.35
C PRO A 173 11.70 1.11 -44.35
N GLY A 174 10.37 1.27 -44.31
CA GLY A 174 9.42 0.15 -44.29
C GLY A 174 9.18 -0.44 -42.90
N HIS A 175 9.94 -0.03 -41.88
CA HIS A 175 9.77 -0.49 -40.51
C HIS A 175 8.84 0.41 -39.70
N LEU A 176 8.30 -0.13 -38.61
CA LEU A 176 7.37 0.58 -37.73
C LEU A 176 8.06 1.71 -36.97
N GLY A 177 7.44 2.91 -37.00
CA GLY A 177 7.81 4.07 -36.21
C GLY A 177 7.32 3.99 -34.76
N VAL A 178 7.71 2.93 -34.05
CA VAL A 178 7.33 2.71 -32.65
C VAL A 178 8.54 2.30 -31.82
N ALA A 179 8.42 2.44 -30.51
CA ALA A 179 9.31 1.83 -29.53
C ALA A 179 8.48 1.37 -28.34
N PHE A 180 9.08 0.57 -27.47
CA PHE A 180 8.39 0.08 -26.28
C PHE A 180 9.17 0.41 -25.01
N ARG A 181 8.48 0.98 -24.02
CA ARG A 181 9.06 1.30 -22.71
C ARG A 181 8.54 0.33 -21.67
N LYS A 182 9.43 -0.24 -20.86
CA LYS A 182 9.09 -1.17 -19.79
C LYS A 182 8.20 -0.47 -18.75
N LEU A 183 7.12 -1.11 -18.35
CA LEU A 183 6.28 -0.66 -17.25
C LEU A 183 6.79 -1.26 -15.93
N PRO A 184 6.82 -0.49 -14.82
CA PRO A 184 7.35 -0.94 -13.53
C PRO A 184 6.34 -1.80 -12.77
N HIS A 185 5.90 -2.91 -13.37
CA HIS A 185 5.11 -3.93 -12.68
C HIS A 185 5.89 -5.23 -12.62
N PHE A 186 5.75 -5.93 -11.50
CA PHE A 186 6.33 -7.25 -11.30
C PHE A 186 5.23 -8.22 -10.90
N ILE A 187 5.05 -9.25 -11.73
CA ILE A 187 4.06 -10.32 -11.54
C ILE A 187 4.82 -11.64 -11.69
N GLY A 188 4.98 -12.35 -10.58
CA GLY A 188 5.58 -13.69 -10.56
C GLY A 188 4.50 -14.77 -10.63
N LEU A 189 4.67 -15.73 -11.53
CA LEU A 189 3.69 -16.78 -11.82
C LEU A 189 3.82 -18.03 -10.95
N ARG A 190 4.93 -18.16 -10.21
CA ARG A 190 5.24 -19.29 -9.33
C ARG A 190 4.83 -19.05 -7.89
N THR A 191 4.50 -20.09 -7.13
CA THR A 191 4.22 -19.99 -5.67
C THR A 191 5.42 -20.31 -4.79
N SER A 192 6.25 -21.28 -5.16
CA SER A 192 7.43 -21.66 -4.40
C SER A 192 8.59 -20.68 -4.62
N PRO A 193 9.60 -20.66 -3.72
CA PRO A 193 10.82 -19.90 -3.90
C PRO A 193 11.59 -20.32 -5.17
N TYR A 194 12.22 -19.36 -5.85
CA TYR A 194 13.10 -19.59 -6.98
C TYR A 194 14.34 -20.43 -6.61
N VAL A 195 14.74 -20.43 -5.34
CA VAL A 195 15.89 -21.19 -4.84
C VAL A 195 15.46 -22.24 -3.80
N ASN A 196 15.90 -23.48 -4.00
CA ASN A 196 15.68 -24.58 -3.06
C ASN A 196 16.51 -24.41 -1.77
N ILE A 197 16.22 -25.24 -0.75
CA ILE A 197 16.97 -25.29 0.52
C ILE A 197 18.47 -25.48 0.28
N ASP A 198 18.84 -26.25 -0.75
CA ASP A 198 20.24 -26.51 -1.14
C ASP A 198 20.93 -25.33 -1.85
N GLY A 199 20.25 -24.18 -2.01
CA GLY A 199 20.80 -22.99 -2.68
C GLY A 199 20.83 -23.07 -4.21
N LYS A 200 20.29 -24.14 -4.81
CA LYS A 200 20.20 -24.33 -6.27
C LYS A 200 18.87 -23.80 -6.83
N ARG A 201 18.86 -23.41 -8.11
CA ARG A 201 17.65 -22.97 -8.84
C ARG A 201 16.60 -24.08 -8.78
N ALA A 202 15.44 -23.75 -8.23
CA ALA A 202 14.27 -24.62 -8.24
C ALA A 202 13.81 -24.86 -9.70
N PRO A 203 13.22 -26.03 -10.00
CA PRO A 203 12.63 -26.27 -11.32
C PRO A 203 11.52 -25.26 -11.62
N PHE A 204 11.19 -25.12 -12.91
CA PHE A 204 10.02 -24.37 -13.36
C PHE A 204 8.75 -25.08 -12.87
N GLU A 205 7.83 -24.33 -12.26
CA GLU A 205 6.52 -24.83 -11.83
C GLU A 205 5.52 -24.92 -12.99
N MET A 206 5.72 -24.10 -14.03
CA MET A 206 4.88 -24.12 -15.22
C MET A 206 5.17 -25.38 -16.06
N GLU A 207 4.67 -26.53 -15.61
CA GLU A 207 4.80 -27.80 -16.32
C GLU A 207 3.87 -27.86 -17.56
N MET A 208 4.35 -28.52 -18.62
CA MET A 208 3.57 -28.78 -19.82
C MET A 208 2.77 -30.07 -19.62
N GLU A 209 1.45 -29.98 -19.46
CA GLU A 209 0.60 -31.17 -19.44
C GLU A 209 0.46 -31.70 -20.89
N HIS A 210 0.93 -32.92 -21.16
CA HIS A 210 0.88 -33.55 -22.50
C HIS A 210 1.53 -32.72 -23.62
N GLY A 211 2.55 -31.92 -23.29
CA GLY A 211 3.26 -31.08 -24.27
C GLY A 211 2.48 -29.83 -24.74
N LYS A 212 1.30 -29.54 -24.17
CA LYS A 212 0.54 -28.31 -24.41
C LYS A 212 0.61 -27.40 -23.19
N ARG A 213 0.83 -26.11 -23.45
CA ARG A 213 0.79 -25.06 -22.41
C ARG A 213 -0.63 -24.49 -22.34
N TYR A 214 -1.09 -24.22 -21.14
CA TYR A 214 -2.28 -23.41 -20.93
C TYR A 214 -1.97 -21.96 -21.31
N THR A 215 -2.89 -21.31 -22.03
CA THR A 215 -2.84 -19.86 -22.22
C THR A 215 -2.91 -19.20 -20.85
N LEU A 216 -1.99 -18.27 -20.57
CA LEU A 216 -1.96 -17.53 -19.30
C LEU A 216 -2.38 -16.08 -19.47
N ILE A 217 -2.21 -15.51 -20.67
CA ILE A 217 -2.62 -14.14 -20.98
C ILE A 217 -4.01 -14.18 -21.59
N HIS A 218 -5.02 -13.77 -20.82
CA HIS A 218 -6.41 -13.74 -21.26
C HIS A 218 -6.91 -12.28 -21.41
N PRO A 219 -6.79 -11.68 -22.61
CA PRO A 219 -7.43 -10.40 -22.87
C PRO A 219 -8.95 -10.55 -22.82
N PHE A 220 -9.63 -9.52 -22.34
CA PHE A 220 -11.08 -9.48 -22.30
C PHE A 220 -11.60 -8.08 -22.60
N GLU A 221 -12.86 -8.04 -23.04
CA GLU A 221 -13.61 -6.82 -23.25
C GLU A 221 -14.89 -6.86 -22.41
N ARG A 222 -15.24 -5.71 -21.82
CA ARG A 222 -16.50 -5.43 -21.11
C ARG A 222 -16.83 -6.41 -19.98
N ILE A 223 -15.97 -6.44 -18.95
CA ILE A 223 -16.25 -7.11 -17.68
C ILE A 223 -16.56 -6.06 -16.61
N SER A 224 -17.78 -6.07 -16.10
CA SER A 224 -18.30 -5.10 -15.13
C SER A 224 -18.06 -3.65 -15.59
N SER A 225 -17.40 -2.82 -14.78
CA SER A 225 -17.03 -1.43 -15.10
C SER A 225 -15.80 -1.31 -16.01
N ILE A 226 -15.08 -2.41 -16.29
CA ILE A 226 -13.83 -2.39 -17.05
C ILE A 226 -14.10 -2.70 -18.52
N ASN A 227 -13.77 -1.74 -19.38
CA ASN A 227 -13.98 -1.87 -20.82
C ASN A 227 -12.98 -2.82 -21.48
N ASN A 228 -11.69 -2.68 -21.20
CA ASN A 228 -10.63 -3.53 -21.75
C ASN A 228 -9.65 -3.85 -20.63
N GLY A 229 -9.24 -5.11 -20.53
CA GLY A 229 -8.25 -5.54 -19.56
C GLY A 229 -7.68 -6.90 -19.90
N VAL A 230 -6.77 -7.37 -19.06
CA VAL A 230 -6.12 -8.67 -19.24
C VAL A 230 -6.12 -9.40 -17.92
N MET A 231 -6.60 -10.64 -17.91
CA MET A 231 -6.41 -11.54 -16.78
C MET A 231 -5.16 -12.38 -17.03
N ILE A 232 -4.21 -12.31 -16.11
CA ILE A 232 -3.06 -13.21 -16.05
C ILE A 232 -3.44 -14.38 -15.15
N GLY A 233 -3.49 -15.59 -15.72
CA GLY A 233 -3.69 -16.83 -14.97
C GLY A 233 -2.43 -17.29 -14.22
N GLY A 234 -2.47 -18.50 -13.67
CA GLY A 234 -1.36 -19.09 -12.91
C GLY A 234 -1.52 -18.95 -11.41
N ALA A 235 -0.41 -19.12 -10.68
CA ALA A 235 -0.46 -19.34 -9.23
C ALA A 235 -0.89 -18.11 -8.42
N VAL A 236 -0.58 -16.91 -8.92
CA VAL A 236 -1.06 -15.63 -8.39
C VAL A 236 -1.82 -14.90 -9.50
N PRO A 237 -3.12 -15.22 -9.68
CA PRO A 237 -3.91 -14.61 -10.74
C PRO A 237 -3.94 -13.09 -10.58
N THR A 238 -3.71 -12.37 -11.67
CA THR A 238 -3.57 -10.91 -11.64
C THR A 238 -4.36 -10.27 -12.76
N LEU A 239 -5.29 -9.39 -12.38
CA LEU A 239 -6.05 -8.55 -13.28
C LEU A 239 -5.24 -7.29 -13.63
N LEU A 240 -5.08 -7.05 -14.92
CA LEU A 240 -4.46 -5.85 -15.49
C LEU A 240 -5.53 -4.92 -16.01
N VAL A 241 -5.51 -3.69 -15.53
CA VAL A 241 -6.45 -2.61 -15.91
C VAL A 241 -5.62 -1.41 -16.31
N TYR A 242 -6.00 -0.72 -17.38
CA TYR A 242 -5.38 0.56 -17.73
C TYR A 242 -6.40 1.66 -17.47
N GLY A 243 -6.28 2.29 -16.30
CA GLY A 243 -7.20 3.33 -15.88
C GLY A 243 -7.00 4.61 -16.68
N ALA A 244 -8.06 5.42 -16.78
CA ALA A 244 -8.00 6.69 -17.53
C ALA A 244 -6.99 7.69 -16.94
N TRP A 245 -6.71 7.60 -15.63
CA TRP A 245 -5.90 8.55 -14.88
C TRP A 245 -4.68 7.91 -14.21
N GLY A 246 -4.78 6.63 -13.84
CA GLY A 246 -3.76 5.91 -13.07
C GLY A 246 -2.70 5.21 -13.92
N GLY A 247 -2.87 5.14 -15.25
CA GLY A 247 -2.05 4.25 -16.09
C GLY A 247 -2.35 2.78 -15.80
N MET A 248 -1.35 1.92 -15.99
CA MET A 248 -1.47 0.47 -15.73
C MET A 248 -1.61 0.19 -14.22
N GLN A 249 -2.62 -0.60 -13.87
CA GLN A 249 -2.90 -1.10 -12.53
C GLN A 249 -2.93 -2.63 -12.52
N THR A 250 -2.49 -3.21 -11.40
CA THR A 250 -2.38 -4.66 -11.21
C THR A 250 -3.12 -5.08 -9.95
N HIS A 251 -4.20 -5.83 -10.09
CA HIS A 251 -5.04 -6.30 -8.98
C HIS A 251 -4.94 -7.82 -8.86
N GLN A 252 -4.42 -8.32 -7.76
CA GLN A 252 -4.32 -9.77 -7.55
C GLN A 252 -5.67 -10.36 -7.12
N MET A 253 -5.97 -11.57 -7.59
CA MET A 253 -7.19 -12.30 -7.26
C MET A 253 -6.82 -13.65 -6.66
N THR A 254 -6.54 -13.66 -5.35
CA THR A 254 -5.93 -14.81 -4.66
C THR A 254 -6.89 -15.60 -3.76
N ILE A 255 -8.13 -15.14 -3.58
CA ILE A 255 -9.10 -15.73 -2.64
C ILE A 255 -9.36 -17.23 -2.90
N ASP A 256 -9.40 -17.63 -4.18
CA ASP A 256 -9.62 -19.02 -4.61
C ASP A 256 -8.32 -19.76 -4.97
N GLY A 257 -7.18 -19.12 -4.76
CA GLY A 257 -5.86 -19.60 -5.18
C GLY A 257 -5.64 -19.51 -6.69
N SER A 258 -4.88 -20.47 -7.22
CA SER A 258 -4.44 -20.48 -8.62
C SER A 258 -5.60 -20.66 -9.62
N ILE A 259 -5.54 -19.92 -10.74
CA ILE A 259 -6.52 -19.97 -11.84
C ILE A 259 -5.87 -20.62 -13.07
N LYS A 260 -6.50 -21.69 -13.57
CA LYS A 260 -6.05 -22.48 -14.73
C LYS A 260 -6.55 -21.95 -16.07
N ALA A 261 -7.75 -21.38 -16.09
CA ALA A 261 -8.37 -20.84 -17.31
C ALA A 261 -9.33 -19.71 -16.95
N PHE A 262 -9.47 -18.74 -17.86
CA PHE A 262 -10.36 -17.59 -17.72
C PHE A 262 -11.01 -17.25 -19.06
N THR A 263 -12.27 -16.83 -19.03
CA THR A 263 -12.98 -16.30 -20.21
C THR A 263 -14.05 -15.29 -19.81
N PRO A 264 -14.25 -14.20 -20.58
CA PRO A 264 -15.39 -13.31 -20.37
C PRO A 264 -16.71 -14.07 -20.60
N PHE A 265 -17.73 -13.74 -19.82
CA PHE A 265 -19.02 -14.43 -19.88
C PHE A 265 -20.16 -13.45 -19.62
N ASN A 266 -21.01 -13.27 -20.62
CA ASN A 266 -22.16 -12.39 -20.54
C ASN A 266 -23.44 -13.21 -20.74
N ASN A 267 -24.28 -13.24 -19.71
CA ASN A 267 -25.57 -13.93 -19.73
C ASN A 267 -26.63 -13.07 -19.02
N GLU A 268 -27.91 -13.34 -19.23
CA GLU A 268 -29.02 -12.62 -18.58
C GLU A 268 -28.91 -12.65 -17.05
N ASN A 269 -28.43 -13.76 -16.48
CA ASN A 269 -28.21 -13.92 -15.05
C ASN A 269 -26.94 -13.20 -14.54
N VAL A 270 -25.94 -13.02 -15.43
CA VAL A 270 -24.63 -12.45 -15.09
C VAL A 270 -24.20 -11.53 -16.22
N LEU A 271 -24.71 -10.31 -16.19
CA LEU A 271 -24.36 -9.28 -17.15
C LEU A 271 -22.89 -8.88 -16.96
N HIS A 272 -22.14 -8.87 -18.06
CA HIS A 272 -20.72 -8.46 -18.09
C HIS A 272 -19.86 -9.19 -17.04
N GLY A 273 -20.09 -10.49 -16.85
CA GLY A 273 -19.31 -11.31 -15.94
C GLY A 273 -18.13 -12.02 -16.61
N PHE A 274 -17.63 -13.03 -15.92
CA PHE A 274 -16.58 -13.92 -16.38
C PHE A 274 -16.71 -15.30 -15.75
N VAL A 275 -16.03 -16.25 -16.38
CA VAL A 275 -15.93 -17.63 -15.91
C VAL A 275 -14.46 -17.99 -15.77
N TYR A 276 -14.11 -18.60 -14.65
CA TYR A 276 -12.75 -19.10 -14.41
C TYR A 276 -12.78 -20.50 -13.80
N MET A 277 -11.67 -21.21 -13.97
CA MET A 277 -11.49 -22.55 -13.41
C MET A 277 -10.32 -22.56 -12.42
N THR A 278 -10.56 -23.03 -11.20
CA THR A 278 -9.52 -23.13 -10.18
C THR A 278 -8.57 -24.29 -10.47
N GLN A 279 -7.27 -24.12 -10.25
CA GLN A 279 -6.28 -25.17 -10.57
C GLN A 279 -6.35 -26.34 -9.57
N GLN A 280 -6.47 -26.05 -8.27
CA GLN A 280 -6.39 -27.07 -7.22
C GLN A 280 -7.64 -27.96 -7.19
N LYS A 281 -8.84 -27.38 -7.29
CA LYS A 281 -10.11 -28.11 -7.18
C LYS A 281 -10.76 -28.41 -8.52
N SER A 282 -10.27 -27.83 -9.62
CA SER A 282 -10.91 -27.90 -10.94
C SER A 282 -12.39 -27.48 -10.91
N GLU A 283 -12.73 -26.52 -10.03
CA GLU A 283 -14.08 -25.97 -9.93
C GLU A 283 -14.27 -24.86 -10.98
N LEU A 284 -15.37 -24.92 -11.72
CA LEU A 284 -15.81 -23.85 -12.62
C LEU A 284 -16.62 -22.83 -11.83
N ARG A 285 -16.23 -21.55 -11.88
CA ARG A 285 -16.90 -20.46 -11.18
C ARG A 285 -17.38 -19.41 -12.16
N ILE A 286 -18.66 -19.07 -12.04
CA ILE A 286 -19.28 -17.95 -12.76
C ILE A 286 -19.30 -16.77 -11.78
N ALA A 287 -18.64 -15.67 -12.13
CA ALA A 287 -18.45 -14.53 -11.26
C ALA A 287 -18.66 -13.21 -11.99
N ARG A 288 -18.85 -12.14 -11.20
CA ARG A 288 -18.82 -10.76 -11.68
C ARG A 288 -17.99 -9.93 -10.71
N MET A 289 -17.29 -8.92 -11.23
CA MET A 289 -16.67 -7.90 -10.39
C MET A 289 -17.75 -6.99 -9.79
N HIS A 290 -17.52 -6.47 -8.60
CA HIS A 290 -18.48 -5.63 -7.90
C HIS A 290 -18.56 -4.26 -8.61
N PRO A 291 -19.74 -3.85 -9.13
CA PRO A 291 -19.84 -2.65 -9.98
C PRO A 291 -19.56 -1.33 -9.23
N ASP A 292 -19.80 -1.29 -7.91
CA ASP A 292 -19.58 -0.10 -7.09
C ASP A 292 -18.10 0.23 -6.83
N PHE A 293 -17.17 -0.67 -7.16
CA PHE A 293 -15.75 -0.46 -6.96
C PHE A 293 -15.11 0.17 -8.19
N ASP A 294 -14.25 1.15 -7.94
CA ASP A 294 -13.38 1.75 -8.92
C ASP A 294 -12.08 0.94 -9.00
N TYR A 295 -11.91 0.22 -10.11
CA TYR A 295 -10.74 -0.61 -10.38
C TYR A 295 -9.63 0.14 -11.13
N ASP A 296 -9.85 1.41 -11.51
CA ASP A 296 -8.83 2.24 -12.17
C ASP A 296 -7.81 2.84 -11.19
N MET A 297 -8.10 2.76 -9.89
CA MET A 297 -7.23 3.21 -8.81
C MET A 297 -6.18 2.13 -8.45
N PRO A 298 -5.03 2.51 -7.83
CA PRO A 298 -4.00 1.54 -7.43
C PRO A 298 -4.47 0.42 -6.51
N TYR A 299 -5.50 0.69 -5.71
CA TYR A 299 -6.27 -0.30 -4.99
C TYR A 299 -7.74 -0.17 -5.39
N PRO A 300 -8.48 -1.28 -5.56
CA PRO A 300 -9.91 -1.22 -5.81
C PRO A 300 -10.61 -0.47 -4.67
N VAL A 301 -11.27 0.64 -5.00
CA VAL A 301 -11.83 1.56 -3.99
C VAL A 301 -13.32 1.79 -4.23
N LYS A 302 -14.11 1.72 -3.16
CA LYS A 302 -15.49 2.22 -3.12
C LYS A 302 -15.52 3.50 -2.31
N LYS A 303 -15.80 4.63 -2.95
CA LYS A 303 -15.93 5.93 -2.28
C LYS A 303 -17.34 6.08 -1.72
N ILE A 304 -17.46 6.20 -0.40
CA ILE A 304 -18.72 6.44 0.29
C ILE A 304 -18.86 7.94 0.58
N GLU A 305 -19.89 8.57 0.02
CA GLU A 305 -20.15 10.00 0.23
C GLU A 305 -20.95 10.21 1.51
N VAL A 306 -20.27 10.60 2.58
CA VAL A 306 -20.92 10.91 3.88
C VAL A 306 -21.45 12.35 3.92
N GLY A 307 -20.88 13.26 3.14
CA GLY A 307 -21.26 14.69 3.12
C GLY A 307 -20.88 15.49 4.38
N LYS A 308 -20.19 14.85 5.34
CA LYS A 308 -19.68 15.44 6.59
C LYS A 308 -18.18 15.16 6.72
N THR A 309 -17.45 15.95 7.51
CA THR A 309 -16.03 15.67 7.79
C THR A 309 -15.95 14.48 8.74
N VAL A 310 -15.30 13.39 8.31
CA VAL A 310 -15.09 12.19 9.13
C VAL A 310 -13.81 12.33 9.93
N HIS A 311 -13.89 12.13 11.26
CA HIS A 311 -12.75 12.23 12.16
C HIS A 311 -12.22 10.85 12.57
N ASN A 312 -13.11 9.96 13.01
CA ASN A 312 -12.74 8.63 13.47
C ASN A 312 -13.66 7.58 12.86
N VAL A 313 -13.08 6.43 12.51
CA VAL A 313 -13.80 5.24 12.02
C VAL A 313 -13.29 4.03 12.79
N ARG A 314 -14.21 3.25 13.36
CA ARG A 314 -13.88 1.98 14.05
C ARG A 314 -14.81 0.88 13.58
N TYR A 315 -14.23 -0.25 13.19
CA TYR A 315 -14.98 -1.46 12.86
C TYR A 315 -15.22 -2.28 14.13
N LEU A 316 -16.48 -2.56 14.43
CA LEU A 316 -16.89 -3.33 15.61
C LEU A 316 -17.08 -4.79 15.21
N MET A 317 -16.07 -5.63 15.51
CA MET A 317 -16.05 -7.03 15.08
C MET A 317 -17.25 -7.85 15.58
N ASN A 318 -17.72 -7.59 16.81
CA ASN A 318 -18.82 -8.34 17.40
C ASN A 318 -20.19 -8.03 16.77
N SER A 319 -20.33 -6.88 16.12
CA SER A 319 -21.61 -6.39 15.59
C SER A 319 -21.64 -6.26 14.06
N ASP A 320 -20.48 -6.41 13.40
CA ASP A 320 -20.27 -6.30 11.95
C ASP A 320 -20.77 -4.96 11.37
N ILE A 321 -20.29 -3.86 11.96
CA ILE A 321 -20.68 -2.48 11.64
C ILE A 321 -19.52 -1.52 11.89
N TYR A 322 -19.58 -0.36 11.26
CA TYR A 322 -18.65 0.73 11.47
C TYR A 322 -19.28 1.81 12.35
N ALA A 323 -18.61 2.18 13.43
CA ALA A 323 -18.89 3.41 14.16
C ALA A 323 -18.10 4.56 13.50
N VAL A 324 -18.79 5.64 13.16
CA VAL A 324 -18.23 6.79 12.44
C VAL A 324 -18.55 8.08 13.17
N VAL A 325 -17.51 8.79 13.59
CA VAL A 325 -17.63 10.14 14.15
C VAL A 325 -17.41 11.15 13.04
N SER A 326 -18.38 12.04 12.87
CA SER A 326 -18.36 13.07 11.85
C SER A 326 -18.78 14.43 12.39
N SER A 327 -18.37 15.51 11.73
CA SER A 327 -18.79 16.87 12.10
C SER A 327 -19.23 17.71 10.91
N VAL A 328 -20.08 18.69 11.20
CA VAL A 328 -20.54 19.73 10.27
C VAL A 328 -20.25 21.10 10.89
N PRO A 329 -19.69 22.07 10.14
CA PRO A 329 -19.52 23.43 10.64
C PRO A 329 -20.88 24.09 10.83
N LYS A 330 -21.22 24.49 12.05
CA LYS A 330 -22.51 25.13 12.38
C LYS A 330 -22.25 26.58 12.81
N PRO A 331 -22.69 27.58 12.03
CA PRO A 331 -22.58 28.98 12.41
C PRO A 331 -23.21 29.23 13.79
N SER A 332 -22.46 29.88 14.68
CA SER A 332 -22.90 30.16 16.05
C SER A 332 -22.46 31.57 16.47
N ASN A 333 -23.37 32.28 17.13
CA ASN A 333 -23.13 33.57 17.78
C ASN A 333 -23.09 33.45 19.32
N LYS A 334 -23.04 32.21 19.81
CA LYS A 334 -22.96 31.89 21.24
C LYS A 334 -21.51 31.97 21.71
N ILE A 335 -21.30 32.65 22.82
CA ILE A 335 -20.02 32.75 23.52
C ILE A 335 -20.27 32.34 24.96
N TRP A 336 -19.30 31.67 25.57
CA TRP A 336 -19.36 31.29 26.96
C TRP A 336 -18.38 32.14 27.76
N VAL A 337 -18.89 32.80 28.78
CA VAL A 337 -18.13 33.71 29.64
C VAL A 337 -18.25 33.21 31.08
N VAL A 338 -17.19 33.41 31.87
CA VAL A 338 -17.20 33.10 33.30
C VAL A 338 -17.63 34.36 34.06
N MET A 339 -18.78 34.30 34.72
CA MET A 339 -19.34 35.39 35.52
C MET A 339 -19.56 34.85 36.95
N ASN A 340 -18.87 35.41 37.94
CA ASN A 340 -18.92 34.96 39.35
C ASN A 340 -18.63 33.45 39.53
N ASP A 341 -17.59 32.94 38.87
CA ASP A 341 -17.19 31.52 38.84
C ASP A 341 -18.19 30.55 38.16
N ASP A 342 -19.33 31.05 37.68
CA ASP A 342 -20.30 30.27 36.90
C ASP A 342 -20.14 30.51 35.39
N LYS A 343 -20.24 29.44 34.62
CA LYS A 343 -20.27 29.48 33.16
C LYS A 343 -21.65 29.99 32.69
N GLN A 344 -21.67 31.12 31.98
CA GLN A 344 -22.88 31.67 31.38
C GLN A 344 -22.78 31.68 29.85
N GLU A 345 -23.89 31.39 29.19
CA GLU A 345 -24.02 31.49 27.73
C GLU A 345 -24.52 32.89 27.37
N GLU A 346 -23.72 33.62 26.60
CA GLU A 346 -24.09 34.93 26.06
C GLU A 346 -24.29 34.83 24.55
N ILE A 347 -25.40 35.38 24.07
CA ILE A 347 -25.69 35.49 22.65
C ILE A 347 -25.28 36.89 22.21
N HIS A 348 -24.24 36.97 21.38
CA HIS A 348 -23.82 38.25 20.80
C HIS A 348 -24.62 38.52 19.53
N GLU A 349 -25.56 39.47 19.61
CA GLU A 349 -26.25 39.98 18.44
C GLU A 349 -25.25 40.75 17.55
N LYS A 350 -25.24 40.38 16.27
CA LYS A 350 -24.40 40.99 15.23
C LYS A 350 -25.27 41.30 14.02
N ASP A 351 -24.85 42.29 13.25
CA ASP A 351 -25.53 42.67 12.00
C ASP A 351 -25.64 41.47 11.04
N GLU A 352 -26.66 41.47 10.18
CA GLU A 352 -26.90 40.40 9.19
C GLU A 352 -25.72 40.17 8.23
N ASN A 353 -24.87 41.19 8.02
CA ASN A 353 -23.68 41.10 7.18
C ASN A 353 -22.46 40.49 7.89
N PHE A 354 -22.56 40.21 9.19
CA PHE A 354 -21.47 39.65 9.96
C PHE A 354 -21.34 38.14 9.72
N VAL A 355 -20.17 37.70 9.26
CA VAL A 355 -19.89 36.27 9.07
C VAL A 355 -19.63 35.63 10.42
N LEU A 356 -20.55 34.77 10.86
CA LEU A 356 -20.43 34.05 12.13
C LEU A 356 -19.34 32.97 12.06
N PRO A 357 -18.60 32.73 13.17
CA PRO A 357 -17.75 31.56 13.28
C PRO A 357 -18.61 30.30 13.22
N ALA A 358 -18.08 29.24 12.60
CA ALA A 358 -18.78 27.97 12.41
C ALA A 358 -18.03 26.83 13.10
N PRO A 359 -18.09 26.74 14.45
CA PRO A 359 -17.48 25.63 15.18
C PRO A 359 -18.08 24.28 14.72
N PRO A 360 -17.29 23.20 14.76
CA PRO A 360 -17.76 21.88 14.35
C PRO A 360 -18.77 21.32 15.35
N LYS A 361 -19.93 20.89 14.87
CA LYS A 361 -20.92 20.11 15.62
C LYS A 361 -20.71 18.63 15.32
N TYR A 362 -20.36 17.84 16.34
CA TYR A 362 -20.05 16.42 16.19
C TYR A 362 -21.30 15.55 16.27
N THR A 363 -21.26 14.43 15.55
CA THR A 363 -22.28 13.37 15.53
C THR A 363 -21.60 12.00 15.42
N LEU A 364 -22.13 11.00 16.11
CA LEU A 364 -21.74 9.60 15.96
C LEU A 364 -22.86 8.86 15.23
N ASN A 365 -22.51 8.14 14.17
CA ASN A 365 -23.42 7.34 13.37
C ASN A 365 -22.87 5.91 13.19
N LEU A 366 -23.77 4.95 13.05
CA LEU A 366 -23.40 3.57 12.67
C LEU A 366 -23.58 3.40 11.16
N PHE A 367 -22.66 2.68 10.53
CA PHE A 367 -22.71 2.31 9.12
C PHE A 367 -22.66 0.78 8.99
N SER A 368 -23.50 0.23 8.13
CA SER A 368 -23.53 -1.21 7.86
C SER A 368 -22.38 -1.61 6.93
N SER A 369 -21.76 -2.77 7.18
CA SER A 369 -20.69 -3.32 6.34
C SER A 369 -21.21 -3.91 5.01
N GLN A 370 -22.52 -4.14 4.90
CA GLN A 370 -23.12 -4.81 3.74
C GLN A 370 -23.43 -3.80 2.62
N ASP A 371 -24.14 -2.73 2.95
CA ASP A 371 -24.61 -1.71 2.01
C ASP A 371 -23.86 -0.38 2.13
N TRP A 372 -23.01 -0.22 3.15
CA TRP A 372 -22.24 1.00 3.42
C TRP A 372 -23.11 2.24 3.67
N ALA A 373 -24.37 2.02 4.07
CA ALA A 373 -25.31 3.07 4.41
C ALA A 373 -25.35 3.32 5.92
N ALA A 374 -25.73 4.54 6.30
CA ALA A 374 -25.97 4.87 7.69
C ALA A 374 -27.19 4.09 8.22
N VAL A 375 -27.04 3.47 9.39
CA VAL A 375 -28.12 2.76 10.06
C VAL A 375 -29.15 3.80 10.54
N PRO A 376 -30.43 3.71 10.12
CA PRO A 376 -31.45 4.67 10.53
C PRO A 376 -31.59 4.76 12.05
N ASN A 377 -31.91 5.96 12.56
CA ASN A 377 -32.21 6.22 13.98
C ASN A 377 -31.06 5.87 14.95
N THR A 378 -29.81 5.83 14.48
CA THR A 378 -28.61 5.58 15.31
C THR A 378 -27.75 6.83 15.52
N GLU A 379 -28.19 7.99 15.06
CA GLU A 379 -27.45 9.24 15.23
C GLU A 379 -27.43 9.68 16.69
N PHE A 380 -26.22 9.79 17.22
CA PHE A 380 -25.94 10.33 18.55
C PHE A 380 -25.32 11.71 18.38
N GLU A 381 -26.08 12.75 18.71
CA GLU A 381 -25.64 14.13 18.64
C GLU A 381 -24.92 14.55 19.93
N PHE A 382 -23.76 15.19 19.77
CA PHE A 382 -23.00 15.76 20.89
C PHE A 382 -23.46 17.20 21.18
N GLU A 383 -23.10 17.75 22.35
CA GLU A 383 -23.47 19.10 22.75
C GLU A 383 -22.82 20.19 21.85
N ASP A 384 -23.29 21.43 21.95
CA ASP A 384 -22.63 22.55 21.25
C ASP A 384 -21.24 22.77 21.87
N MET A 385 -20.23 23.01 21.02
CA MET A 385 -18.81 23.15 21.41
C MET A 385 -18.20 21.89 22.06
N GLU A 386 -18.83 20.73 21.93
CA GLU A 386 -18.28 19.45 22.33
C GLU A 386 -17.60 18.76 21.15
N ALA A 387 -16.30 18.59 21.24
CA ALA A 387 -15.48 17.91 20.24
C ALA A 387 -15.14 16.49 20.68
N VAL A 388 -15.33 15.51 19.80
CA VAL A 388 -14.90 14.14 20.03
C VAL A 388 -13.40 14.04 19.74
N THR A 389 -12.63 13.58 20.72
CA THR A 389 -11.16 13.51 20.64
C THR A 389 -10.67 12.09 20.36
N ALA A 390 -11.34 11.07 20.88
CA ALA A 390 -10.98 9.67 20.64
C ALA A 390 -12.23 8.77 20.61
N MET A 391 -12.13 7.71 19.80
CA MET A 391 -13.13 6.64 19.70
C MET A 391 -12.41 5.31 19.54
N GLU A 392 -12.62 4.40 20.48
CA GLU A 392 -11.96 3.08 20.53
C GLU A 392 -12.93 1.97 20.88
N ASP A 393 -12.71 0.79 20.31
CA ASP A 393 -13.35 -0.45 20.75
C ASP A 393 -12.52 -1.04 21.90
N VAL A 394 -13.07 -1.02 23.12
CA VAL A 394 -12.34 -1.36 24.34
C VAL A 394 -12.88 -2.65 24.98
N PRO A 395 -12.08 -3.73 25.03
CA PRO A 395 -12.42 -4.90 25.84
C PRO A 395 -12.18 -4.60 27.32
N LEU A 396 -13.22 -4.58 28.14
CA LEU A 396 -13.20 -4.33 29.58
C LEU A 396 -13.64 -5.55 30.38
N LYS A 397 -13.15 -5.71 31.61
CA LYS A 397 -13.50 -6.82 32.50
C LYS A 397 -14.97 -6.80 32.82
N SER A 398 -15.61 -7.96 32.71
CA SER A 398 -17.03 -8.14 32.97
C SER A 398 -17.29 -9.50 33.61
N GLU A 399 -18.10 -9.50 34.67
CA GLU A 399 -18.48 -10.72 35.41
C GLU A 399 -19.59 -11.51 34.70
N SER A 400 -20.27 -10.91 33.70
CA SER A 400 -21.41 -11.53 32.99
C SER A 400 -21.03 -12.52 31.89
N ARG A 401 -19.81 -12.45 31.35
CA ARG A 401 -19.37 -13.30 30.22
C ARG A 401 -18.35 -14.34 30.67
N TYR A 402 -18.46 -15.56 30.12
CA TYR A 402 -17.55 -16.68 30.45
C TYR A 402 -16.07 -16.38 30.16
N GLY A 403 -15.78 -15.50 29.18
CA GLY A 403 -14.43 -15.04 28.85
C GLY A 403 -13.89 -13.90 29.72
N GLY A 404 -14.68 -13.38 30.66
CA GLY A 404 -14.30 -12.31 31.58
C GLY A 404 -14.11 -10.91 30.97
N LEU A 405 -14.34 -10.75 29.66
CA LEU A 405 -14.22 -9.48 28.93
C LEU A 405 -15.45 -9.24 28.05
N ASP A 406 -15.97 -8.02 28.12
CA ASP A 406 -16.99 -7.47 27.23
C ASP A 406 -16.42 -6.26 26.48
N THR A 407 -16.75 -6.12 25.20
CA THR A 407 -16.28 -5.02 24.34
C THR A 407 -17.29 -3.89 24.34
N TYR A 408 -16.81 -2.68 24.58
CA TYR A 408 -17.62 -1.46 24.60
C TYR A 408 -17.03 -0.44 23.62
N LEU A 409 -17.89 0.37 22.99
CA LEU A 409 -17.47 1.53 22.24
C LEU A 409 -17.24 2.68 23.22
N ALA A 410 -15.98 3.07 23.41
CA ALA A 410 -15.62 4.18 24.28
C ALA A 410 -15.36 5.45 23.48
N LEU A 411 -15.96 6.55 23.92
CA LEU A 411 -15.84 7.88 23.33
C LEU A 411 -15.26 8.84 24.37
N ALA A 412 -14.29 9.63 23.94
CA ALA A 412 -13.77 10.75 24.70
C ALA A 412 -14.16 12.05 24.01
N THR A 413 -14.57 13.00 24.82
CA THR A 413 -15.01 14.31 24.35
C THR A 413 -14.38 15.42 25.20
N VAL A 414 -14.29 16.59 24.59
CA VAL A 414 -13.80 17.82 25.21
C VAL A 414 -14.76 18.94 24.87
N ASN A 415 -15.20 19.67 25.89
CA ASN A 415 -16.00 20.87 25.72
C ASN A 415 -15.07 22.08 25.62
N ASN A 416 -14.89 22.62 24.41
CA ASN A 416 -14.00 23.73 24.13
C ASN A 416 -14.77 25.04 23.98
N TYR A 417 -14.83 25.82 25.06
CA TYR A 417 -15.56 27.09 25.13
C TYR A 417 -14.67 28.32 24.91
N GLY A 418 -13.41 28.13 24.50
CA GLY A 418 -12.38 29.18 24.45
C GLY A 418 -11.38 29.08 25.61
N GLU A 419 -10.38 29.97 25.62
CA GLU A 419 -9.25 29.92 26.57
C GLU A 419 -9.64 30.34 28.01
N GLU A 420 -10.63 31.21 28.15
CA GLU A 420 -11.04 31.79 29.45
C GLU A 420 -11.86 30.83 30.32
N VAL A 421 -12.51 29.84 29.69
CA VAL A 421 -13.37 28.87 30.38
C VAL A 421 -12.60 27.59 30.62
N LEU A 422 -12.69 27.05 31.85
CA LEU A 422 -12.08 25.77 32.19
C LEU A 422 -12.61 24.65 31.29
N VAL A 423 -11.68 24.03 30.56
CA VAL A 423 -11.98 22.92 29.66
C VAL A 423 -12.24 21.66 30.48
N ARG A 424 -13.43 21.08 30.29
CA ARG A 424 -13.81 19.76 30.80
C ARG A 424 -14.00 18.79 29.65
N GLY A 425 -14.07 17.52 29.97
CA GLY A 425 -14.34 16.47 29.00
C GLY A 425 -15.29 15.44 29.56
N ARG A 426 -15.72 14.51 28.74
CA ARG A 426 -16.69 13.49 29.12
C ARG A 426 -16.31 12.15 28.53
N ILE A 427 -16.47 11.09 29.34
CA ILE A 427 -16.29 9.71 28.91
C ILE A 427 -17.67 9.11 28.70
N ILE A 428 -17.88 8.52 27.53
CA ILE A 428 -19.11 7.82 27.20
C ILE A 428 -18.74 6.38 26.84
N LEU A 429 -19.37 5.41 27.50
CA LEU A 429 -19.28 3.99 27.14
C LEU A 429 -20.62 3.54 26.59
N CYS A 430 -20.57 3.05 25.36
CA CYS A 430 -21.71 2.56 24.62
C CYS A 430 -21.57 1.07 24.33
N GLU A 431 -22.69 0.37 24.32
CA GLU A 431 -22.84 -0.98 23.80
C GLU A 431 -23.67 -0.90 22.52
N VAL A 432 -23.22 -1.55 21.44
CA VAL A 432 -24.06 -1.68 20.25
C VAL A 432 -24.82 -2.99 20.34
N ILE A 433 -26.14 -2.87 20.48
CA ILE A 433 -27.04 -4.01 20.66
C ILE A 433 -27.80 -4.31 19.37
N GLU A 434 -28.12 -5.58 19.17
CA GLU A 434 -29.05 -6.01 18.13
C GLU A 434 -30.49 -5.77 18.58
N VAL A 435 -31.27 -5.14 17.71
CA VAL A 435 -32.68 -4.83 17.93
C VAL A 435 -33.51 -5.38 16.78
N VAL A 436 -34.81 -5.60 17.03
CA VAL A 436 -35.73 -5.98 15.97
C VAL A 436 -35.82 -4.82 14.96
N PRO A 437 -35.51 -5.04 13.67
CA PRO A 437 -35.58 -3.99 12.67
C PRO A 437 -37.01 -3.45 12.53
N GLU A 438 -37.13 -2.16 12.25
CA GLU A 438 -38.41 -1.51 11.98
C GLU A 438 -39.05 -2.07 10.70
N PRO A 439 -40.39 -2.20 10.64
CA PRO A 439 -41.09 -2.69 9.45
C PRO A 439 -40.74 -1.87 8.20
N GLY A 440 -40.12 -2.52 7.21
CA GLY A 440 -39.70 -1.88 5.95
C GLY A 440 -38.26 -1.36 5.92
N GLN A 441 -37.52 -1.43 7.03
CA GLN A 441 -36.11 -1.04 7.11
C GLN A 441 -35.26 -2.16 7.73
N PRO A 442 -34.83 -3.18 6.95
CA PRO A 442 -34.09 -4.33 7.48
C PRO A 442 -32.72 -3.96 8.07
N THR A 443 -32.14 -2.84 7.65
CA THR A 443 -30.84 -2.34 8.13
C THR A 443 -30.90 -1.69 9.51
N SER A 444 -32.09 -1.43 10.07
CA SER A 444 -32.30 -0.83 11.40
C SER A 444 -32.17 -1.82 12.56
N ASN A 445 -31.39 -2.90 12.37
CA ASN A 445 -31.23 -3.98 13.34
C ASN A 445 -30.18 -3.71 14.44
N ARG A 446 -29.68 -2.47 14.54
CA ARG A 446 -28.65 -2.06 15.50
C ARG A 446 -29.08 -0.79 16.22
N LYS A 447 -28.75 -0.70 17.51
CA LYS A 447 -28.98 0.50 18.33
C LYS A 447 -27.82 0.75 19.28
N ILE A 448 -27.50 2.02 19.50
CA ILE A 448 -26.51 2.45 20.49
C ILE A 448 -27.19 2.52 21.86
N LYS A 449 -26.69 1.76 22.83
CA LYS A 449 -27.12 1.79 24.22
C LYS A 449 -26.01 2.39 25.07
N VAL A 450 -26.26 3.57 25.64
CA VAL A 450 -25.32 4.24 26.53
C VAL A 450 -25.37 3.58 27.90
N LEU A 451 -24.21 3.13 28.39
CA LEU A 451 -24.07 2.50 29.71
C LEU A 451 -23.44 3.45 30.73
N TYR A 452 -22.50 4.27 30.29
CA TYR A 452 -21.84 5.29 31.10
C TYR A 452 -21.79 6.59 30.32
N ASP A 453 -22.17 7.69 30.97
CA ASP A 453 -22.09 9.04 30.43
C ASP A 453 -21.86 10.00 31.59
N LYS A 454 -20.61 10.37 31.85
CA LYS A 454 -20.27 11.30 32.93
C LYS A 454 -19.13 12.24 32.54
N GLU A 455 -19.31 13.50 32.92
CA GLU A 455 -18.29 14.55 32.82
C GLU A 455 -17.11 14.23 33.75
N GLN A 456 -15.91 14.60 33.30
CA GLN A 456 -14.65 14.46 33.98
C GLN A 456 -14.07 15.83 34.31
N LYS A 457 -13.22 15.88 35.34
CA LYS A 457 -12.63 17.14 35.86
C LYS A 457 -11.67 17.85 34.87
N GLY A 458 -11.30 17.20 33.78
CA GLY A 458 -10.42 17.77 32.76
C GLY A 458 -10.77 17.21 31.37
N PRO A 459 -10.16 17.75 30.30
CA PRO A 459 -10.41 17.29 28.95
C PRO A 459 -10.02 15.83 28.83
N VAL A 460 -10.86 14.99 28.21
CA VAL A 460 -10.52 13.60 27.93
C VAL A 460 -10.00 13.54 26.50
N THR A 461 -8.74 13.15 26.33
CA THR A 461 -7.97 13.45 25.13
C THR A 461 -7.52 12.20 24.39
N GLY A 462 -7.51 11.04 25.06
CA GLY A 462 -7.21 9.75 24.47
C GLY A 462 -7.80 8.61 25.30
N LEU A 463 -8.07 7.47 24.67
CA LEU A 463 -8.62 6.27 25.32
C LEU A 463 -7.89 5.03 24.84
N CYS A 464 -7.80 4.02 25.69
CA CYS A 464 -7.33 2.69 25.33
C CYS A 464 -7.83 1.67 26.38
N ALA A 465 -7.90 0.38 26.02
CA ALA A 465 -8.07 -0.69 27.00
C ALA A 465 -6.71 -1.20 27.46
N ILE A 466 -6.52 -1.48 28.75
CA ILE A 466 -5.30 -2.12 29.28
C ILE A 466 -5.70 -3.23 30.26
N ASN A 467 -5.41 -4.49 29.92
CA ASN A 467 -5.75 -5.66 30.73
C ASN A 467 -7.21 -5.68 31.26
N GLY A 468 -8.16 -5.30 30.39
CA GLY A 468 -9.57 -5.22 30.73
C GLY A 468 -9.97 -4.04 31.64
N LEU A 469 -9.11 -3.04 31.76
CA LEU A 469 -9.39 -1.76 32.41
C LEU A 469 -9.39 -0.64 31.36
N LEU A 470 -10.07 0.47 31.64
CA LEU A 470 -10.09 1.62 30.74
C LEU A 470 -8.94 2.56 31.11
N LEU A 471 -8.06 2.84 30.17
CA LEU A 471 -7.01 3.84 30.26
C LEU A 471 -7.49 5.12 29.56
N SER A 472 -7.48 6.26 30.26
CA SER A 472 -7.86 7.55 29.68
C SER A 472 -6.78 8.59 29.86
N GLY A 473 -6.42 9.26 28.78
CA GLY A 473 -5.64 10.50 28.79
C GLY A 473 -6.57 11.65 29.16
N MET A 474 -6.19 12.41 30.19
CA MET A 474 -6.94 13.55 30.70
C MET A 474 -6.01 14.77 30.79
N GLY A 475 -5.72 15.39 29.63
CA GLY A 475 -4.77 16.49 29.54
C GLY A 475 -3.36 16.09 29.98
N GLN A 476 -2.95 16.55 31.16
CA GLN A 476 -1.63 16.30 31.77
C GLN A 476 -1.61 15.06 32.69
N LYS A 477 -2.67 14.24 32.69
CA LYS A 477 -2.72 13.03 33.52
C LYS A 477 -3.23 11.85 32.72
N VAL A 478 -2.85 10.65 33.13
CA VAL A 478 -3.42 9.40 32.63
C VAL A 478 -4.07 8.67 33.80
N PHE A 479 -5.29 8.19 33.61
CA PHE A 479 -6.06 7.46 34.62
C PHE A 479 -6.35 6.04 34.16
N ILE A 480 -6.34 5.10 35.11
CA ILE A 480 -6.90 3.75 34.91
C ILE A 480 -8.19 3.63 35.70
N TRP A 481 -9.22 3.17 35.01
CA TRP A 481 -10.56 2.96 35.54
C TRP A 481 -10.95 1.49 35.46
N GLN A 482 -11.60 1.02 36.53
CA GLN A 482 -12.35 -0.22 36.50
C GLN A 482 -13.81 0.09 36.17
N PHE A 483 -14.31 -0.51 35.10
CA PHE A 483 -15.74 -0.45 34.79
C PHE A 483 -16.46 -1.56 35.55
N LYS A 484 -17.41 -1.19 36.42
CA LYS A 484 -18.24 -2.11 37.20
C LYS A 484 -19.57 -1.45 37.51
N ASP A 485 -20.66 -2.21 37.43
CA ASP A 485 -22.02 -1.74 37.76
C ASP A 485 -22.42 -0.45 37.01
N ASN A 486 -22.02 -0.34 35.73
CA ASN A 486 -22.21 0.84 34.89
C ASN A 486 -21.55 2.12 35.42
N ASP A 487 -20.52 2.00 36.26
CA ASP A 487 -19.72 3.12 36.76
C ASP A 487 -18.22 2.90 36.54
N LEU A 488 -17.46 3.99 36.51
CA LEU A 488 -16.00 3.98 36.40
C LEU A 488 -15.37 4.30 37.76
N MET A 489 -14.71 3.30 38.35
CA MET A 489 -13.96 3.46 39.59
C MET A 489 -12.49 3.71 39.28
N GLY A 490 -11.94 4.84 39.74
CA GLY A 490 -10.53 5.17 39.55
C GLY A 490 -9.64 4.24 40.37
N ILE A 491 -8.70 3.55 39.71
CA ILE A 491 -7.72 2.67 40.37
C ILE A 491 -6.43 3.43 40.65
N SER A 492 -5.89 4.09 39.63
CA SER A 492 -4.57 4.71 39.66
C SER A 492 -4.52 5.88 38.69
N PHE A 493 -3.60 6.81 38.92
CA PHE A 493 -3.31 7.91 38.01
C PHE A 493 -1.80 8.11 37.88
N LEU A 494 -1.40 8.73 36.77
CA LEU A 494 -0.02 9.07 36.47
C LEU A 494 0.03 10.48 35.91
N ASP A 495 0.91 11.31 36.45
CA ASP A 495 1.14 12.65 35.95
C ASP A 495 2.06 12.61 34.72
N MET A 496 1.63 13.30 33.67
CA MET A 496 2.31 13.50 32.38
C MET A 496 2.62 14.99 32.22
N HIS A 497 3.12 15.43 31.06
CA HIS A 497 3.69 16.77 30.93
C HIS A 497 2.69 17.80 30.40
N TYR A 498 2.10 17.56 29.22
CA TYR A 498 1.36 18.62 28.52
C TYR A 498 -0.02 18.17 28.05
N TYR A 499 -0.09 17.30 27.03
CA TYR A 499 -1.37 16.91 26.43
C TYR A 499 -1.27 15.51 25.82
N VAL A 500 -1.79 14.51 26.52
CA VAL A 500 -1.75 13.11 26.08
C VAL A 500 -2.93 12.81 25.16
N TYR A 501 -2.72 12.85 23.85
CA TYR A 501 -3.81 12.72 22.88
C TYR A 501 -3.97 11.32 22.28
N GLN A 502 -2.97 10.46 22.41
CA GLN A 502 -3.06 9.08 21.92
C GLN A 502 -2.50 8.10 22.95
N LEU A 503 -3.21 6.98 23.11
CA LEU A 503 -2.85 5.89 24.01
C LEU A 503 -2.96 4.56 23.24
N HIS A 504 -1.92 3.75 23.28
CA HIS A 504 -1.93 2.39 22.74
C HIS A 504 -1.43 1.42 23.77
N SER A 505 -2.08 0.27 23.95
CA SER A 505 -1.64 -0.72 24.93
C SER A 505 -1.40 -2.09 24.32
N ILE A 506 -0.50 -2.82 24.96
CA ILE A 506 -0.33 -4.26 24.79
C ILE A 506 -0.12 -4.87 26.17
N ARG A 507 -1.01 -5.77 26.57
CA ARG A 507 -0.96 -6.45 27.88
C ARG A 507 -0.92 -5.43 29.03
N THR A 508 0.23 -5.27 29.68
CA THR A 508 0.43 -4.44 30.88
C THR A 508 1.25 -3.18 30.61
N ILE A 509 1.61 -2.91 29.35
CA ILE A 509 2.33 -1.69 28.94
C ILE A 509 1.46 -0.86 28.01
N ALA A 510 1.67 0.45 28.03
CA ALA A 510 1.03 1.39 27.14
C ALA A 510 2.01 2.45 26.64
N LEU A 511 1.82 2.92 25.42
CA LEU A 511 2.44 4.10 24.86
C LEU A 511 1.50 5.28 25.10
N ALA A 512 2.03 6.34 25.69
CA ALA A 512 1.35 7.62 25.82
C ALA A 512 2.07 8.65 24.96
N LEU A 513 1.30 9.25 24.07
CA LEU A 513 1.78 10.24 23.13
C LEU A 513 1.42 11.63 23.63
N ASP A 514 2.44 12.39 24.02
CA ASP A 514 2.30 13.76 24.49
C ASP A 514 2.58 14.73 23.34
N ALA A 515 1.70 15.71 23.12
CA ALA A 515 1.80 16.66 22.01
C ALA A 515 3.15 17.41 21.96
N ARG A 516 3.87 17.53 23.08
CA ARG A 516 5.17 18.21 23.13
C ARG A 516 6.33 17.31 23.57
N GLU A 517 6.10 16.42 24.53
CA GLU A 517 7.15 15.58 25.13
C GLU A 517 7.22 14.18 24.50
N SER A 518 6.99 14.09 23.18
CA SER A 518 7.15 12.88 22.36
C SER A 518 6.37 11.68 22.96
N MET A 519 6.99 10.51 23.03
CA MET A 519 6.38 9.26 23.48
C MET A 519 6.93 8.81 24.83
N SER A 520 6.03 8.37 25.71
CA SER A 520 6.34 7.76 27.00
C SER A 520 5.80 6.32 27.08
N LEU A 521 6.62 5.41 27.58
CA LEU A 521 6.25 4.02 27.86
C LEU A 521 5.76 3.91 29.31
N ILE A 522 4.49 3.63 29.47
CA ILE A 522 3.83 3.41 30.76
C ILE A 522 3.76 1.92 31.04
N ARG A 523 4.01 1.53 32.29
CA ARG A 523 3.80 0.18 32.81
C ARG A 523 2.74 0.22 33.91
N PHE A 524 1.78 -0.71 33.82
CA PHE A 524 0.80 -0.96 34.86
C PHE A 524 1.12 -2.25 35.61
N GLN A 525 1.15 -2.18 36.94
CA GLN A 525 1.30 -3.33 37.82
C GLN A 525 -0.02 -3.60 38.52
N GLU A 526 -0.70 -4.68 38.12
CA GLU A 526 -2.05 -5.01 38.61
C GLU A 526 -2.06 -5.30 40.12
N GLU A 527 -1.08 -6.05 40.62
CA GLU A 527 -0.95 -6.41 42.05
C GLU A 527 -0.86 -5.17 42.96
N ASN A 528 -0.09 -4.18 42.54
CA ASN A 528 0.15 -2.96 43.30
C ASN A 528 -0.85 -1.84 42.97
N LYS A 529 -1.73 -2.05 41.98
CA LYS A 529 -2.63 -1.02 41.43
C LYS A 529 -1.89 0.29 41.11
N ALA A 530 -0.67 0.17 40.60
CA ALA A 530 0.24 1.29 40.40
C ALA A 530 0.64 1.43 38.93
N MET A 531 0.63 2.67 38.44
CA MET A 531 1.21 3.05 37.16
C MET A 531 2.56 3.74 37.35
N SER A 532 3.49 3.48 36.44
CA SER A 532 4.81 4.11 36.42
C SER A 532 5.28 4.33 34.98
N ILE A 533 6.04 5.40 34.74
CA ILE A 533 6.77 5.59 33.49
C ILE A 533 7.97 4.62 33.51
N ALA A 534 7.98 3.66 32.59
CA ALA A 534 9.09 2.73 32.44
C ALA A 534 10.24 3.34 31.63
N SER A 535 9.92 4.17 30.64
CA SER A 535 10.90 4.84 29.78
C SER A 535 10.23 5.99 29.01
N ARG A 536 11.00 6.96 28.51
CA ARG A 536 10.50 8.06 27.67
C ARG A 536 11.52 8.52 26.63
N ASP A 537 11.05 9.16 25.57
CA ASP A 537 11.92 9.90 24.64
C ASP A 537 12.22 11.29 25.23
N ASP A 538 13.48 11.52 25.64
CA ASP A 538 13.93 12.76 26.28
C ASP A 538 14.72 13.66 25.31
N ARG A 539 14.68 13.38 24.01
CA ARG A 539 15.38 14.17 23.00
C ARG A 539 14.76 15.56 22.90
N LYS A 540 15.53 16.58 23.24
CA LYS A 540 15.15 18.00 23.10
C LYS A 540 14.83 18.42 21.66
N CYS A 541 15.33 17.67 20.68
CA CYS A 541 15.12 17.91 19.27
C CYS A 541 13.97 17.09 18.67
N ALA A 542 13.24 16.32 19.51
CA ALA A 542 12.05 15.61 19.08
C ALA A 542 11.03 16.62 18.53
N GLN A 543 10.48 16.29 17.37
CA GLN A 543 9.42 17.06 16.75
C GLN A 543 8.08 16.67 17.37
N ALA A 544 7.05 17.50 17.17
CA ALA A 544 5.70 17.19 17.64
C ALA A 544 5.26 15.83 17.07
N PRO A 545 4.88 14.86 17.93
CA PRO A 545 4.45 13.56 17.46
C PRO A 545 3.08 13.67 16.77
N MET A 546 2.82 12.83 15.79
CA MET A 546 1.53 12.75 15.07
C MET A 546 0.74 11.48 15.39
N ALA A 547 1.42 10.34 15.37
CA ALA A 547 0.85 9.05 15.75
C ALA A 547 1.94 8.10 16.22
N SER A 548 1.58 7.15 17.07
CA SER A 548 2.47 6.08 17.53
C SER A 548 1.80 4.72 17.43
N GLU A 549 2.60 3.66 17.40
CA GLU A 549 2.13 2.28 17.44
C GLU A 549 3.27 1.33 17.81
N PHE A 550 2.95 0.14 18.29
CA PHE A 550 3.92 -0.91 18.53
C PHE A 550 4.40 -1.57 17.23
N LEU A 551 5.62 -2.10 17.25
CA LEU A 551 6.17 -2.96 16.21
C LEU A 551 6.47 -4.32 16.83
N VAL A 552 5.76 -5.37 16.42
CA VAL A 552 5.84 -6.71 17.05
C VAL A 552 6.65 -7.65 16.17
N ASP A 553 7.81 -8.09 16.67
CA ASP A 553 8.72 -9.04 16.02
C ASP A 553 8.86 -10.30 16.88
N GLY A 554 7.80 -11.12 16.91
CA GLY A 554 7.74 -12.32 17.74
C GLY A 554 7.94 -12.02 19.22
N MET A 555 9.12 -12.35 19.74
CA MET A 555 9.47 -12.10 21.14
C MET A 555 9.95 -10.66 21.41
N HIS A 556 10.26 -9.90 20.37
CA HIS A 556 10.75 -8.53 20.48
C HIS A 556 9.63 -7.52 20.21
N ILE A 557 9.73 -6.36 20.87
CA ILE A 557 8.82 -5.25 20.65
C ILE A 557 9.61 -3.96 20.44
N GLY A 558 9.26 -3.25 19.38
CA GLY A 558 9.69 -1.89 19.09
C GLY A 558 8.53 -0.91 19.22
N PHE A 559 8.85 0.37 19.20
CA PHE A 559 7.87 1.44 19.26
C PHE A 559 8.09 2.40 18.09
N LEU A 560 7.05 2.63 17.31
CA LEU A 560 7.06 3.54 16.17
C LEU A 560 6.45 4.87 16.58
N LEU A 561 7.07 5.94 16.09
CA LEU A 561 6.60 7.30 16.24
C LEU A 561 6.66 7.99 14.87
N SER A 562 5.54 8.55 14.45
CA SER A 562 5.49 9.52 13.37
C SER A 562 5.48 10.94 13.91
N ASP A 563 6.08 11.89 13.19
CA ASP A 563 6.13 13.29 13.58
C ASP A 563 5.62 14.25 12.49
N GLU A 564 5.48 15.52 12.86
CA GLU A 564 4.94 16.57 11.97
C GLU A 564 5.81 16.85 10.73
N HIS A 565 7.08 16.42 10.73
CA HIS A 565 7.99 16.56 9.59
C HIS A 565 7.95 15.35 8.65
N GLY A 566 7.06 14.39 8.90
CA GLY A 566 6.92 13.17 8.12
C GLY A 566 8.05 12.15 8.37
N ASN A 567 8.71 12.21 9.53
CA ASN A 567 9.62 11.13 9.91
C ASN A 567 8.88 10.00 10.62
N ILE A 568 9.39 8.80 10.44
CA ILE A 568 9.12 7.65 11.30
C ILE A 568 10.39 7.35 12.08
N THR A 569 10.28 7.35 13.41
CA THR A 569 11.36 6.98 14.34
C THR A 569 11.02 5.65 15.00
N LEU A 570 11.95 4.69 14.96
CA LEU A 570 11.87 3.42 15.65
C LEU A 570 12.66 3.49 16.96
N PHE A 571 11.97 3.21 18.07
CA PHE A 571 12.55 3.10 19.40
C PHE A 571 12.58 1.65 19.89
N SER A 572 13.49 1.38 20.82
CA SER A 572 13.43 0.19 21.66
C SER A 572 13.72 0.53 23.11
N TYR A 573 13.15 -0.29 24.00
CA TYR A 573 13.49 -0.31 25.42
C TYR A 573 14.65 -1.27 25.64
N SER A 574 15.81 -0.76 26.05
CA SER A 574 17.03 -1.56 26.25
C SER A 574 17.82 -1.06 27.46
N PRO A 575 17.43 -1.43 28.70
CA PRO A 575 18.05 -0.93 29.94
C PRO A 575 19.56 -1.18 30.05
N GLU A 576 20.02 -2.25 29.42
CA GLU A 576 21.45 -2.62 29.37
C GLU A 576 22.28 -1.66 28.52
N ALA A 577 21.64 -0.93 27.60
CA ALA A 577 22.34 0.03 26.75
C ALA A 577 22.73 1.27 27.57
N PRO A 578 24.00 1.71 27.55
CA PRO A 578 24.42 2.91 28.28
C PRO A 578 23.64 4.17 27.88
N GLU A 579 23.24 4.26 26.62
CA GLU A 579 22.45 5.36 26.04
C GLU A 579 21.03 5.46 26.67
N SER A 580 20.52 4.37 27.23
CA SER A 580 19.19 4.32 27.86
C SER A 580 19.15 4.91 29.28
N ASN A 581 20.30 5.27 29.85
CA ASN A 581 20.44 5.68 31.25
C ASN A 581 19.79 4.68 32.23
N GLY A 582 20.11 3.39 32.09
CA GLY A 582 19.52 2.33 32.92
C GLY A 582 18.06 2.01 32.61
N GLY A 583 17.57 2.37 31.41
CA GLY A 583 16.22 2.11 30.93
C GLY A 583 15.29 3.33 30.98
N GLU A 584 15.66 4.41 31.65
CA GLU A 584 14.82 5.62 31.76
C GLU A 584 14.56 6.29 30.39
N ARG A 585 15.48 6.13 29.43
CA ARG A 585 15.43 6.74 28.10
C ARG A 585 15.20 5.69 27.02
N LEU A 586 14.24 5.95 26.14
CA LEU A 586 14.01 5.14 24.96
C LEU A 586 15.18 5.32 23.98
N THR A 587 15.70 4.21 23.48
CA THR A 587 16.84 4.24 22.54
C THR A 587 16.33 4.29 21.11
N VAL A 588 16.75 5.29 20.34
CA VAL A 588 16.44 5.38 18.90
C VAL A 588 17.28 4.37 18.13
N LYS A 589 16.62 3.47 17.41
CA LYS A 589 17.26 2.45 16.55
C LYS A 589 17.34 2.86 15.10
N ALA A 590 16.33 3.57 14.61
CA ALA A 590 16.28 4.05 13.23
C ALA A 590 15.37 5.27 13.10
N ALA A 591 15.62 6.08 12.06
CA ALA A 591 14.70 7.12 11.64
C ALA A 591 14.73 7.27 10.12
N ILE A 592 13.57 7.44 9.50
CA ILE A 592 13.42 7.63 8.06
C ILE A 592 12.37 8.71 7.79
N ASN A 593 12.59 9.58 6.79
CA ASN A 593 11.59 10.55 6.34
C ASN A 593 10.79 9.96 5.17
N ILE A 594 9.48 9.79 5.36
CA ILE A 594 8.57 9.27 4.32
C ILE A 594 8.15 10.39 3.36
N GLY A 595 8.20 11.65 3.80
CA GLY A 595 7.87 12.83 2.99
C GLY A 595 6.45 13.34 3.20
N THR A 596 5.64 12.64 3.98
CA THR A 596 4.25 12.98 4.31
C THR A 596 3.95 12.65 5.78
N ASN A 597 2.97 13.35 6.35
CA ASN A 597 2.55 13.17 7.73
C ASN A 597 1.67 11.93 7.86
N ILE A 598 1.99 11.09 8.84
CA ILE A 598 1.23 9.89 9.15
C ILE A 598 0.40 10.16 10.40
N ASN A 599 -0.91 9.92 10.32
CA ASN A 599 -1.84 10.16 11.42
C ASN A 599 -2.46 8.88 11.99
N ALA A 600 -2.37 7.76 11.26
CA ALA A 600 -3.00 6.52 11.64
C ALA A 600 -2.07 5.34 11.37
N PHE A 601 -1.97 4.46 12.36
CA PHE A 601 -1.33 3.16 12.26
C PHE A 601 -2.35 2.05 12.55
N LEU A 602 -2.14 0.90 11.92
CA LEU A 602 -2.93 -0.31 12.13
C LEU A 602 -2.01 -1.52 12.12
N ARG A 603 -2.05 -2.34 13.17
CA ARG A 603 -1.31 -3.59 13.22
C ARG A 603 -2.13 -4.75 12.66
N VAL A 604 -1.53 -5.51 11.77
CA VAL A 604 -2.13 -6.69 11.14
C VAL A 604 -1.14 -7.85 11.22
N LYS A 605 -1.62 -9.07 11.45
CA LYS A 605 -0.77 -10.29 11.47
C LYS A 605 -0.14 -10.51 10.09
N GLY A 606 1.06 -11.06 9.99
CA GLY A 606 1.64 -11.39 8.67
C GLY A 606 0.79 -12.42 7.91
N HIS A 607 0.50 -12.18 6.63
CA HIS A 607 -0.27 -13.12 5.81
C HIS A 607 0.62 -14.26 5.28
N THR A 608 0.12 -15.49 5.36
CA THR A 608 0.87 -16.70 4.95
C THR A 608 0.23 -17.48 3.81
N SER A 609 -0.98 -17.10 3.36
CA SER A 609 -1.75 -17.90 2.39
C SER A 609 -1.07 -18.02 1.01
N LEU A 610 -0.31 -16.99 0.62
CA LEU A 610 0.38 -16.90 -0.68
C LEU A 610 1.79 -17.47 -0.65
N LEU A 611 2.21 -18.02 0.49
CA LEU A 611 3.53 -18.60 0.68
C LEU A 611 3.39 -20.12 0.70
N ASP A 612 4.23 -20.79 -0.10
CA ASP A 612 4.35 -22.23 -0.06
C ASP A 612 5.21 -22.64 1.14
N ILE A 613 4.56 -22.79 2.30
CA ILE A 613 5.23 -23.10 3.58
C ILE A 613 5.00 -24.57 3.92
N SER A 614 6.06 -25.37 3.87
CA SER A 614 6.00 -26.81 4.16
C SER A 614 5.94 -27.12 5.65
N SER A 615 6.43 -26.23 6.53
CA SER A 615 6.55 -26.49 7.97
C SER A 615 5.63 -25.60 8.83
N PRO A 616 4.89 -26.18 9.81
CA PRO A 616 3.99 -25.40 10.66
C PRO A 616 4.74 -24.42 11.58
N GLU A 617 5.97 -24.76 11.99
CA GLU A 617 6.81 -23.90 12.82
C GLU A 617 7.25 -22.63 12.10
N GLU A 618 7.60 -22.73 10.81
CA GLU A 618 7.95 -21.57 10.00
C GLU A 618 6.74 -20.64 9.81
N ARG A 619 5.56 -21.23 9.60
CA ARG A 619 4.30 -20.47 9.52
C ARG A 619 4.04 -19.69 10.81
N GLU A 620 4.17 -20.35 11.96
CA GLU A 620 3.99 -19.69 13.25
C GLU A 620 4.99 -18.55 13.45
N ASN A 621 6.27 -18.77 13.15
CA ASN A 621 7.32 -17.76 13.24
C ASN A 621 7.04 -16.52 12.36
N ILE A 622 6.45 -16.72 11.18
CA ILE A 622 6.05 -15.64 10.28
C ILE A 622 4.85 -14.87 10.83
N GLU A 623 3.84 -15.59 11.31
CA GLU A 623 2.59 -15.02 11.83
C GLU A 623 2.79 -14.25 13.14
N GLN A 624 3.81 -14.65 13.93
CA GLN A 624 4.25 -13.92 15.13
C GLN A 624 4.88 -12.55 14.82
N ARG A 625 5.29 -12.29 13.56
CA ARG A 625 5.74 -10.96 13.10
C ARG A 625 4.60 -10.20 12.45
N MET A 626 4.14 -9.16 13.13
CA MET A 626 3.04 -8.32 12.64
C MET A 626 3.55 -7.24 11.69
N ASN A 627 2.73 -6.87 10.71
CA ASN A 627 2.95 -5.67 9.91
C ASN A 627 2.22 -4.51 10.54
N THR A 628 2.86 -3.34 10.55
CA THR A 628 2.24 -2.09 10.97
C THR A 628 1.96 -1.26 9.73
N ILE A 629 0.70 -1.25 9.30
CA ILE A 629 0.19 -0.45 8.17
C ILE A 629 0.00 0.99 8.64
N PHE A 630 0.19 1.96 7.77
CA PHE A 630 -0.08 3.36 8.05
C PHE A 630 -0.81 4.07 6.91
N GLY A 631 -1.60 5.07 7.27
CA GLY A 631 -2.22 6.02 6.35
C GLY A 631 -1.64 7.43 6.56
N SER A 632 -1.37 8.12 5.46
CA SER A 632 -0.84 9.48 5.48
C SER A 632 -1.87 10.54 5.04
N LEU A 633 -1.59 11.80 5.33
CA LEU A 633 -2.50 12.93 5.05
C LEU A 633 -2.66 13.26 3.56
N ASP A 634 -1.74 12.83 2.69
CA ASP A 634 -1.83 12.94 1.23
C ASP A 634 -2.57 11.76 0.58
N GLY A 635 -3.12 10.83 1.37
CA GLY A 635 -3.89 9.69 0.88
C GLY A 635 -3.04 8.48 0.48
N SER A 636 -1.76 8.45 0.81
CA SER A 636 -0.90 7.29 0.61
C SER A 636 -1.07 6.26 1.73
N PHE A 637 -0.82 4.99 1.39
CA PHE A 637 -0.76 3.90 2.35
C PHE A 637 0.61 3.24 2.26
N GLY A 638 1.14 2.81 3.40
CA GLY A 638 2.37 2.04 3.47
C GLY A 638 2.36 1.08 4.65
N TYR A 639 3.42 0.30 4.78
CA TYR A 639 3.57 -0.63 5.90
C TYR A 639 5.01 -0.75 6.36
N ILE A 640 5.18 -1.11 7.62
CA ILE A 640 6.47 -1.42 8.24
C ILE A 640 6.43 -2.87 8.71
N ARG A 641 7.41 -3.65 8.28
CA ARG A 641 7.57 -5.06 8.65
C ARG A 641 8.94 -5.29 9.30
N PRO A 642 9.00 -5.96 10.46
CA PRO A 642 10.27 -6.42 11.02
C PRO A 642 10.93 -7.46 10.11
N LEU A 643 12.24 -7.36 9.95
CA LEU A 643 13.05 -8.27 9.13
C LEU A 643 14.01 -9.07 10.00
N THR A 644 14.34 -10.28 9.56
CA THR A 644 15.50 -11.00 10.13
C THR A 644 16.78 -10.22 9.85
N GLU A 645 17.78 -10.36 10.72
CA GLU A 645 19.08 -9.70 10.52
C GLU A 645 19.73 -10.08 9.17
N LYS A 646 19.59 -11.34 8.74
CA LYS A 646 20.11 -11.83 7.46
C LYS A 646 19.45 -11.10 6.28
N SER A 647 18.12 -11.02 6.25
CA SER A 647 17.38 -10.32 5.19
C SER A 647 17.64 -8.81 5.23
N TYR A 648 17.66 -8.20 6.41
CA TYR A 648 17.99 -6.79 6.59
C TYR A 648 19.37 -6.45 6.01
N ARG A 649 20.43 -7.21 6.36
CA ARG A 649 21.78 -6.94 5.85
C ARG A 649 21.82 -7.00 4.32
N ARG A 650 21.21 -8.02 3.70
CA ARG A 650 21.15 -8.16 2.23
C ARG A 650 20.46 -6.95 1.59
N LEU A 651 19.27 -6.61 2.07
CA LEU A 651 18.47 -5.52 1.51
C LEU A 651 19.09 -4.14 1.77
N HIS A 652 19.74 -3.93 2.92
CA HIS A 652 20.47 -2.70 3.22
C HIS A 652 21.66 -2.49 2.27
N PHE A 653 22.41 -3.55 1.96
CA PHE A 653 23.46 -3.47 0.95
C PHE A 653 22.89 -3.26 -0.45
N LEU A 654 21.78 -3.93 -0.80
CA LEU A 654 21.08 -3.73 -2.06
C LEU A 654 20.68 -2.26 -2.25
N GLN A 655 20.04 -1.65 -1.24
CA GLN A 655 19.69 -0.22 -1.24
C GLN A 655 20.91 0.69 -1.47
N THR A 656 22.09 0.29 -0.96
CA THR A 656 23.32 1.07 -1.16
C THR A 656 23.85 0.95 -2.59
N PHE A 657 23.77 -0.23 -3.20
CA PHE A 657 24.28 -0.45 -4.55
C PHE A 657 23.33 0.00 -5.66
N ILE A 658 22.01 -0.03 -5.43
CA ILE A 658 21.03 0.34 -6.46
C ILE A 658 21.17 1.80 -6.88
N GLY A 659 21.53 2.70 -5.97
CA GLY A 659 21.80 4.10 -6.29
C GLY A 659 23.01 4.33 -7.20
N SER A 660 23.87 3.32 -7.41
CA SER A 660 24.98 3.38 -8.37
C SER A 660 24.63 2.85 -9.76
N VAL A 661 23.52 2.11 -9.89
CA VAL A 661 23.10 1.44 -11.13
C VAL A 661 21.88 2.13 -11.73
N THR A 662 20.91 2.51 -10.89
CA THR A 662 19.64 3.06 -11.33
C THR A 662 19.63 4.59 -11.20
N PRO A 663 19.43 5.32 -12.31
CA PRO A 663 19.24 6.77 -12.24
C PRO A 663 17.97 7.07 -11.45
N GLN A 664 18.07 7.97 -10.48
CA GLN A 664 16.91 8.40 -9.71
C GLN A 664 16.18 9.52 -10.43
N ILE A 665 14.85 9.52 -10.32
CA ILE A 665 14.00 10.56 -10.89
C ILE A 665 14.45 11.92 -10.33
N ALA A 666 14.57 12.91 -11.22
CA ALA A 666 15.08 14.25 -10.92
C ALA A 666 16.50 14.29 -10.28
N GLY A 667 17.28 13.21 -10.36
CA GLY A 667 18.65 13.16 -9.83
C GLY A 667 18.73 13.21 -8.29
N LEU A 668 17.64 12.88 -7.59
CA LEU A 668 17.58 12.90 -6.14
C LEU A 668 18.47 11.81 -5.53
N HIS A 669 19.21 12.14 -4.48
CA HIS A 669 20.01 11.16 -3.76
C HIS A 669 19.13 10.32 -2.82
N ILE A 670 19.08 9.00 -3.04
CA ILE A 670 18.24 8.03 -2.31
C ILE A 670 18.29 8.25 -0.79
N LYS A 671 19.49 8.20 -0.19
CA LYS A 671 19.63 8.34 1.27
C LYS A 671 19.38 9.78 1.74
N GLY A 672 19.64 10.75 0.87
CA GLY A 672 19.45 12.17 1.18
C GLY A 672 17.97 12.50 1.31
N ALA A 673 17.16 12.04 0.35
CA ALA A 673 15.73 12.24 0.31
C ALA A 673 15.01 11.66 1.54
N ARG A 674 15.48 10.51 2.04
CA ARG A 674 14.93 9.81 3.21
C ARG A 674 15.57 10.18 4.54
N SER A 675 16.49 11.14 4.56
CA SER A 675 17.14 11.58 5.81
C SER A 675 16.11 12.22 6.74
N SER A 676 16.15 11.84 8.02
CA SER A 676 15.28 12.43 9.04
C SER A 676 15.52 13.95 9.19
N LYS A 677 14.44 14.70 9.41
CA LYS A 677 14.44 16.18 9.53
C LYS A 677 13.97 16.61 10.93
N PRO A 678 14.54 17.64 11.56
CA PRO A 678 15.71 18.40 11.11
C PRO A 678 16.98 17.54 11.15
N SER A 679 17.97 17.91 10.33
CA SER A 679 19.27 17.23 10.31
C SER A 679 19.89 17.31 11.70
N GLN A 680 20.01 16.16 12.37
CA GLN A 680 20.62 16.11 13.70
C GLN A 680 22.14 16.18 13.59
N PRO A 681 22.82 16.98 14.43
CA PRO A 681 24.27 16.90 14.53
C PRO A 681 24.64 15.48 14.98
N ILE A 682 25.57 14.85 14.26
CA ILE A 682 26.02 13.47 14.49
C ILE A 682 26.88 13.44 15.77
N VAL A 683 26.27 13.64 16.94
CA VAL A 683 27.04 13.75 18.19
C VAL A 683 27.50 12.36 18.68
N ASN A 684 26.89 11.26 18.24
CA ASN A 684 27.23 9.90 18.69
C ASN A 684 27.54 8.88 17.58
N GLY A 685 27.85 9.30 16.35
CA GLY A 685 28.45 8.43 15.32
C GLY A 685 27.64 7.20 14.84
N ARG A 686 26.47 6.91 15.42
CA ARG A 686 25.58 5.83 15.00
C ARG A 686 24.49 6.41 14.12
N ASN A 687 24.67 6.26 12.82
CA ASN A 687 23.58 6.46 11.90
C ASN A 687 22.48 5.46 12.28
N ALA A 688 21.30 5.96 12.65
CA ALA A 688 20.13 5.16 12.97
C ALA A 688 19.64 4.46 11.68
N ARG A 689 20.37 3.41 11.23
CA ARG A 689 20.29 2.82 9.89
C ARG A 689 19.38 1.59 9.80
N ASN A 690 18.68 1.22 10.86
CA ASN A 690 17.91 -0.04 10.91
C ASN A 690 16.53 0.01 10.21
N LEU A 691 16.36 0.91 9.25
CA LEU A 691 15.19 0.97 8.37
C LEU A 691 15.67 0.97 6.92
N ILE A 692 14.98 0.17 6.12
CA ILE A 692 15.25 0.00 4.69
C ILE A 692 14.12 0.69 3.94
N ASP A 693 14.47 1.42 2.89
CA ASP A 693 13.48 2.00 1.99
C ASP A 693 12.97 0.92 1.03
N GLY A 694 11.70 0.52 1.22
CA GLY A 694 11.02 -0.50 0.43
C GLY A 694 10.96 -0.13 -1.06
N ASP A 695 10.55 1.11 -1.37
CA ASP A 695 10.40 1.60 -2.74
C ASP A 695 11.71 1.49 -3.52
N VAL A 696 12.83 1.71 -2.83
CA VAL A 696 14.16 1.65 -3.42
C VAL A 696 14.61 0.23 -3.66
N VAL A 697 14.44 -0.68 -2.71
CA VAL A 697 14.84 -2.09 -2.91
C VAL A 697 13.94 -2.79 -3.92
N GLU A 698 12.67 -2.41 -4.03
CA GLU A 698 11.74 -2.92 -5.03
C GLU A 698 12.11 -2.53 -6.46
N GLN A 699 12.88 -1.45 -6.67
CA GLN A 699 13.43 -1.12 -8.00
C GLN A 699 14.19 -2.30 -8.62
N TYR A 700 14.80 -3.17 -7.79
CA TYR A 700 15.48 -4.39 -8.25
C TYR A 700 14.59 -5.29 -9.10
N LEU A 701 13.28 -5.38 -8.79
CA LEU A 701 12.32 -6.20 -9.53
C LEU A 701 12.16 -5.72 -10.97
N HIS A 702 12.30 -4.41 -11.20
CA HIS A 702 12.08 -3.76 -12.49
C HIS A 702 13.34 -3.63 -13.34
N LEU A 703 14.51 -3.98 -12.81
CA LEU A 703 15.77 -3.91 -13.55
C LEU A 703 15.85 -4.96 -14.68
N SER A 704 16.77 -4.72 -15.61
CA SER A 704 17.15 -5.71 -16.61
C SER A 704 17.81 -6.93 -15.97
N VAL A 705 17.80 -8.08 -16.64
CA VAL A 705 18.45 -9.30 -16.13
C VAL A 705 19.96 -9.08 -15.94
N TYR A 706 20.58 -8.25 -16.79
CA TYR A 706 21.99 -7.89 -16.67
C TYR A 706 22.27 -7.13 -15.37
N ASP A 707 21.50 -6.07 -15.10
CA ASP A 707 21.68 -5.25 -13.90
C ASP A 707 21.33 -6.02 -12.63
N LYS A 708 20.27 -6.84 -12.67
CA LYS A 708 19.91 -7.78 -11.58
C LYS A 708 21.10 -8.69 -11.24
N THR A 709 21.76 -9.24 -12.26
CA THR A 709 22.90 -10.16 -12.11
C THR A 709 24.15 -9.44 -11.63
N ASP A 710 24.43 -8.24 -12.14
CA ASP A 710 25.59 -7.46 -11.70
C ASP A 710 25.47 -7.03 -10.24
N LEU A 711 24.31 -6.52 -9.84
CA LEU A 711 24.02 -6.17 -8.44
C LEU A 711 24.10 -7.38 -7.52
N ALA A 712 23.53 -8.52 -7.92
CA ALA A 712 23.61 -9.76 -7.17
C ALA A 712 25.06 -10.23 -6.98
N ARG A 713 25.89 -10.14 -8.04
CA ARG A 713 27.33 -10.45 -7.98
C ARG A 713 28.07 -9.55 -7.00
N ARG A 714 27.80 -8.24 -6.99
CA ARG A 714 28.39 -7.28 -6.04
C ARG A 714 27.99 -7.58 -4.59
N LEU A 715 26.79 -8.10 -4.37
CA LEU A 715 26.29 -8.53 -3.06
C LEU A 715 26.85 -9.88 -2.61
N GLY A 716 27.46 -10.65 -3.51
CA GLY A 716 27.91 -12.02 -3.24
C GLY A 716 26.76 -13.02 -3.06
N VAL A 717 25.59 -12.72 -3.65
CA VAL A 717 24.37 -13.54 -3.53
C VAL A 717 23.81 -13.83 -4.94
N GLY A 718 23.10 -14.93 -5.13
CA GLY A 718 22.41 -15.22 -6.40
C GLY A 718 21.21 -14.30 -6.64
N ARG A 719 20.92 -13.92 -7.90
CA ARG A 719 19.80 -13.02 -8.26
C ARG A 719 18.45 -13.49 -7.71
N TYR A 720 18.23 -14.80 -7.73
CA TYR A 720 16.99 -15.42 -7.32
C TYR A 720 16.74 -15.36 -5.81
N HIS A 721 17.78 -15.37 -4.98
CA HIS A 721 17.60 -15.17 -3.54
C HIS A 721 17.07 -13.77 -3.21
N ILE A 722 17.48 -12.76 -3.98
CA ILE A 722 17.00 -11.38 -3.80
C ILE A 722 15.54 -11.29 -4.28
N LEU A 723 15.21 -11.95 -5.40
CA LEU A 723 13.82 -12.05 -5.88
C LEU A 723 12.92 -12.74 -4.85
N ASP A 724 13.37 -13.85 -4.26
CA ASP A 724 12.65 -14.57 -3.20
C ASP A 724 12.38 -13.70 -1.98
N ASP A 725 13.42 -13.01 -1.47
CA ASP A 725 13.27 -12.10 -0.33
C ASP A 725 12.20 -11.02 -0.61
N LEU A 726 12.26 -10.37 -1.79
CA LEU A 726 11.32 -9.30 -2.17
C LEU A 726 9.91 -9.82 -2.42
N MET A 727 9.77 -10.98 -3.08
CA MET A 727 8.47 -11.59 -3.31
C MET A 727 7.81 -12.04 -2.01
N GLN A 728 8.58 -12.61 -1.10
CA GLN A 728 8.09 -12.99 0.21
C GLN A 728 7.57 -11.76 0.98
N LEU A 729 8.27 -10.63 0.92
CA LEU A 729 7.83 -9.39 1.55
C LEU A 729 6.51 -8.86 0.96
N ARG A 730 6.38 -8.81 -0.36
CA ARG A 730 5.14 -8.35 -1.03
C ARG A 730 3.95 -9.25 -0.68
N ARG A 731 4.15 -10.57 -0.65
CA ARG A 731 3.09 -11.55 -0.32
C ARG A 731 2.65 -11.48 1.13
N MET A 732 3.58 -11.27 2.06
CA MET A 732 3.25 -11.13 3.49
C MET A 732 2.52 -9.82 3.80
N ALA A 733 2.70 -8.81 2.96
CA ALA A 733 2.06 -7.50 3.08
C ALA A 733 0.73 -7.40 2.31
N TYR A 734 0.32 -8.48 1.63
CA TYR A 734 -0.95 -8.54 0.95
C TYR A 734 -2.05 -8.92 1.94
N TYR A 735 -3.01 -8.02 2.13
CA TYR A 735 -4.02 -8.08 3.19
C TYR A 735 -5.46 -8.15 2.68
N TYR A 736 -5.65 -8.16 1.37
CA TYR A 736 -6.93 -7.91 0.72
C TYR A 736 -7.38 -9.11 -0.09
#